data_AF-A0A662H4L7-F1
#
_entry.id   AF-A0A662H4L7-F1
#
_cell.length_a   1.000
_cell.length_b   1.000
_cell.length_c   1.000
_cell.angle_alpha   90.00
_cell.angle_beta   90.00
_cell.angle_gamma   90.00
#
_symmetry.space_group_name_H-M   'P 1'
#
loop_
_entity.id
_entity.type
_entity.pdbx_description
1 polymer ?
#
loop_
_entity_poly.entity_id
_entity_poly.type
_entity_poly.pdbx_seq_one_letter_code
_entity_poly.pdbx_strand_id
1 'polypeptide(L)'
;MKAPRFDEKTVLKRLESLGRRIAEQVLKEERPRMVIPVRSLSNTIWDPERKMLLLGPRKAKREFFDLNEAKKFMQTLLMLSILVKARREGDYPTIRDLYYFGKHTLEFRDHLGRLIREETWDEQKESNSVLQDIEVMTGLLREHMGVMHDAKGKMVGRIIVRSGRDTIDCSRMGDGAYAIPPNPDELEILELDAEYVLIVEKDAIFNRLNKERYWEEKKCILITGKGQPDRSTRRMIRRLWEEYNLPVYVLTDSVPPNEIIVLRDRSTGRVIVKPIEEAIGKYFDNSKKRERVVATSFETLAYNPFTGRIEWTPIGYFYRHLIDDELLIIKTRGSGNIVVTKGHSLFVFRDGKVRVVRGDEIKPGDYILVAEKLRVNFRDKYQRIIVGKVLLEKGWRERKRTKVVLIGDRIKVADLREIANGEASKYKYVKLSSSKWLIPNVLTVDEDLAWLLGIFTAEGCGSKKRYLTFNLSRNEENIAKRVAEILKEKFNIDPYILKNEKEIRVIVPSRIVYEVFDWLGALGTARSKRIPDVIFNSPKSVVLSYLRGLIEGDGHVDSDGNIIYSTRSKTLSKQVYLLLLMVGTLPSVTVNGDDYVIRIGASRHNTVLEIYGTLTLGIMSRYKAGNITHVIPLNRNIRKLMIQLMNKGLLAYSSATKGSSKATLLKLYNNIGQLPSDYEKIVLGDVVVTEVKEIERRKYRGFVYDIAVPEYESFIGGHGIVYHNSDPYGFYIY
;
A
#
# COMPACT_ATOMS: atom_id res chain seq x y z
N MET A 1 23.63 -28.26 -3.96
CA MET A 1 23.68 -28.90 -5.30
C MET A 1 24.07 -27.82 -6.30
N LYS A 2 25.16 -27.98 -7.08
CA LYS A 2 25.49 -27.02 -8.16
C LYS A 2 24.34 -26.98 -9.15
N ALA A 3 23.88 -25.78 -9.51
CA ALA A 3 22.91 -25.64 -10.60
C ALA A 3 23.52 -26.17 -11.90
N PRO A 4 22.75 -26.86 -12.75
CA PRO A 4 23.27 -27.39 -14.01
C PRO A 4 23.69 -26.22 -14.91
N ARG A 5 25.00 -26.11 -15.21
CA ARG A 5 25.47 -25.30 -16.34
C ARG A 5 25.02 -25.98 -17.61
N PHE A 6 24.18 -25.31 -18.39
CA PHE A 6 23.80 -25.79 -19.72
C PHE A 6 24.83 -25.29 -20.73
N ASP A 7 25.51 -26.20 -21.41
CA ASP A 7 26.27 -25.81 -22.60
C ASP A 7 25.32 -25.43 -23.73
N GLU A 8 25.82 -24.65 -24.69
CA GLU A 8 25.03 -24.13 -25.81
C GLU A 8 24.36 -25.26 -26.62
N LYS A 9 25.07 -26.39 -26.78
CA LYS A 9 24.56 -27.59 -27.44
C LYS A 9 23.37 -28.20 -26.70
N THR A 10 23.39 -28.24 -25.36
CA THR A 10 22.28 -28.76 -24.56
C THR A 10 21.07 -27.85 -24.60
N VAL A 11 21.29 -26.52 -24.53
CA VAL A 11 20.19 -25.54 -24.68
C VAL A 11 19.49 -25.75 -26.02
N LEU A 12 20.26 -25.76 -27.11
CA LEU A 12 19.70 -25.91 -28.46
C LEU A 12 18.98 -27.25 -28.62
N LYS A 13 19.58 -28.35 -28.16
CA LYS A 13 18.97 -29.69 -28.19
C LYS A 13 17.64 -29.74 -27.44
N ARG A 14 17.52 -29.05 -26.29
CA ARG A 14 16.26 -28.98 -25.52
C ARG A 14 15.19 -28.19 -26.26
N LEU A 15 15.53 -27.03 -26.82
CA LEU A 15 14.58 -26.24 -27.62
C LEU A 15 14.09 -27.02 -28.85
N GLU A 16 15.01 -27.61 -29.61
CA GLU A 16 14.69 -28.41 -30.79
C GLU A 16 13.87 -29.66 -30.46
N SER A 17 14.08 -30.27 -29.30
CA SER A 17 13.30 -31.44 -28.87
C SER A 17 11.80 -31.14 -28.76
N LEU A 18 11.44 -29.90 -28.40
CA LEU A 18 10.05 -29.48 -28.28
C LEU A 18 9.39 -29.41 -29.66
N GLY A 19 10.08 -28.84 -30.65
CA GLY A 19 9.63 -28.80 -32.04
C GLY A 19 9.57 -30.19 -32.68
N ARG A 20 10.60 -31.02 -32.45
CA ARG A 20 10.67 -32.40 -32.97
C ARG A 20 9.49 -33.25 -32.48
N ARG A 21 9.13 -33.16 -31.19
CA ARG A 21 7.97 -33.88 -30.63
C ARG A 21 6.64 -33.49 -31.27
N ILE A 22 6.49 -32.26 -31.75
CA ILE A 22 5.29 -31.81 -32.45
C ILE A 22 5.32 -32.29 -33.90
N ALA A 23 6.48 -32.19 -34.58
CA ALA A 23 6.65 -32.72 -35.92
C ALA A 23 6.40 -34.24 -35.99
N GLU A 24 6.89 -35.00 -35.01
CA GLU A 24 6.64 -36.46 -34.91
C GLU A 24 5.15 -36.79 -34.76
N GLN A 25 4.38 -36.01 -33.98
CA GLN A 25 2.93 -36.20 -33.87
C GLN A 25 2.25 -35.97 -35.23
N VAL A 26 2.62 -34.90 -35.94
CA VAL A 26 2.07 -34.59 -37.26
C VAL A 26 2.40 -35.69 -38.28
N LEU A 27 3.66 -36.15 -38.31
CA LEU A 27 4.11 -37.21 -39.23
C LEU A 27 3.46 -38.58 -38.96
N LYS A 28 2.96 -38.79 -37.74
CA LYS A 28 2.19 -39.99 -37.35
C LYS A 28 0.68 -39.82 -37.53
N GLU A 29 0.24 -38.72 -38.15
CA GLU A 29 -1.17 -38.36 -38.29
C GLU A 29 -1.92 -38.24 -36.94
N GLU A 30 -1.18 -37.97 -35.86
CA GLU A 30 -1.76 -37.71 -34.54
C GLU A 30 -2.13 -36.24 -34.38
N ARG A 31 -3.16 -35.95 -33.57
CA ARG A 31 -3.56 -34.57 -33.25
C ARG A 31 -2.44 -33.86 -32.48
N PRO A 32 -1.86 -32.76 -32.99
CA PRO A 32 -0.74 -32.09 -32.34
C PRO A 32 -1.14 -31.45 -31.00
N ARG A 33 -0.39 -31.77 -29.96
CA ARG A 33 -0.58 -31.21 -28.60
C ARG A 33 0.73 -30.95 -27.87
N MET A 34 0.70 -29.93 -27.02
CA MET A 34 1.78 -29.59 -26.09
C MET A 34 1.34 -29.83 -24.65
N VAL A 35 2.28 -30.19 -23.78
CA VAL A 35 2.04 -30.35 -22.35
C VAL A 35 2.84 -29.29 -21.60
N ILE A 36 2.15 -28.42 -20.88
CA ILE A 36 2.72 -27.22 -20.24
C ILE A 36 2.50 -27.31 -18.73
N PRO A 37 3.54 -27.25 -17.89
CA PRO A 37 3.38 -27.11 -16.44
C PRO A 37 2.53 -25.88 -16.08
N VAL A 38 1.56 -26.04 -15.18
CA VAL A 38 0.64 -24.95 -14.82
C VAL A 38 1.33 -23.97 -13.86
N ARG A 39 1.40 -22.69 -14.25
CA ARG A 39 2.09 -21.61 -13.50
C ARG A 39 1.21 -20.84 -12.51
N SER A 40 0.09 -21.43 -12.07
CA SER A 40 -0.82 -20.82 -11.10
C SER A 40 -0.32 -20.99 -9.67
N LEU A 41 -0.70 -20.06 -8.78
CA LEU A 41 -0.41 -20.15 -7.34
C LEU A 41 -0.91 -21.45 -6.71
N SER A 42 -2.03 -21.98 -7.18
CA SER A 42 -2.60 -23.27 -6.75
C SER A 42 -1.76 -24.49 -7.16
N ASN A 43 -0.78 -24.31 -8.03
CA ASN A 43 0.19 -25.32 -8.43
C ASN A 43 1.61 -24.89 -8.05
N THR A 44 1.79 -24.05 -7.04
CA THR A 44 3.12 -23.71 -6.51
C THR A 44 3.30 -24.38 -5.15
N ILE A 45 4.40 -25.11 -4.98
CA ILE A 45 4.72 -25.87 -3.77
C ILE A 45 5.98 -25.26 -3.15
N TRP A 46 5.97 -25.02 -1.85
CA TRP A 46 7.17 -24.65 -1.11
C TRP A 46 8.03 -25.89 -0.82
N ASP A 47 9.27 -25.87 -1.28
CA ASP A 47 10.29 -26.84 -0.92
C ASP A 47 11.06 -26.31 0.31
N PRO A 48 10.88 -26.90 1.51
CA PRO A 48 11.52 -26.42 2.73
C PRO A 48 13.03 -26.68 2.79
N GLU A 49 13.53 -27.68 2.06
CA GLU A 49 14.94 -28.04 2.02
C GLU A 49 15.70 -27.07 1.11
N ARG A 50 15.18 -26.85 -0.10
CA ARG A 50 15.74 -25.90 -1.07
C ARG A 50 15.37 -24.45 -0.78
N LYS A 51 14.40 -24.23 0.13
CA LYS A 51 13.83 -22.93 0.48
C LYS A 51 13.37 -22.15 -0.75
N MET A 52 12.64 -22.82 -1.65
CA MET A 52 12.16 -22.23 -2.90
C MET A 52 10.75 -22.69 -3.26
N LEU A 53 10.09 -21.89 -4.09
CA LEU A 53 8.80 -22.24 -4.66
C LEU A 53 9.01 -23.01 -5.97
N LEU A 54 8.57 -24.26 -5.99
CA LEU A 54 8.62 -25.13 -7.16
C LEU A 54 7.24 -25.21 -7.82
N LEU A 55 7.22 -25.48 -9.13
CA LEU A 55 5.99 -25.85 -9.82
C LEU A 55 5.57 -27.25 -9.37
N GLY A 56 4.32 -27.37 -8.95
CA GLY A 56 3.67 -28.60 -8.60
C GLY A 56 3.36 -29.46 -9.83
N PRO A 57 2.82 -30.67 -9.61
CA PRO A 57 2.72 -31.69 -10.65
C PRO A 57 1.67 -31.41 -11.73
N ARG A 58 0.81 -30.39 -11.58
CA ARG A 58 -0.26 -30.12 -12.55
C ARG A 58 0.31 -29.62 -13.88
N LYS A 59 -0.19 -30.21 -14.96
CA LYS A 59 0.14 -29.83 -16.34
C LYS A 59 -1.15 -29.56 -17.10
N ALA A 60 -1.15 -28.51 -17.91
CA ALA A 60 -2.19 -28.23 -18.90
C ALA A 60 -1.80 -28.86 -20.24
N LYS A 61 -2.81 -29.22 -21.04
CA LYS A 61 -2.63 -29.60 -22.44
C LYS A 61 -3.04 -28.41 -23.29
N ARG A 62 -2.27 -28.11 -24.33
CA ARG A 62 -2.61 -27.14 -25.36
C ARG A 62 -2.74 -27.88 -26.68
N GLU A 63 -3.93 -27.90 -27.27
CA GLU A 63 -4.24 -28.67 -28.47
C GLU A 63 -4.45 -27.75 -29.68
N PHE A 64 -3.94 -28.15 -30.85
CA PHE A 64 -4.04 -27.32 -32.06
C PHE A 64 -5.47 -27.22 -32.61
N PHE A 65 -6.27 -28.30 -32.49
CA PHE A 65 -7.63 -28.38 -33.01
C PHE A 65 -8.71 -27.86 -32.03
N ASP A 66 -8.32 -27.22 -30.93
CA ASP A 66 -9.24 -26.51 -30.04
C ASP A 66 -9.34 -25.04 -30.47
N LEU A 67 -10.55 -24.57 -30.75
CA LEU A 67 -10.82 -23.20 -31.20
C LEU A 67 -10.30 -22.13 -30.25
N ASN A 68 -10.26 -22.40 -28.94
CA ASN A 68 -9.79 -21.44 -27.93
C ASN A 68 -8.26 -21.46 -27.76
N GLU A 69 -7.58 -22.49 -28.27
CA GLU A 69 -6.15 -22.72 -28.03
C GLU A 69 -5.30 -22.66 -29.31
N ALA A 70 -5.90 -22.81 -30.48
CA ALA A 70 -5.22 -22.84 -31.78
C ALA A 70 -4.26 -21.65 -31.98
N LYS A 71 -4.72 -20.42 -31.69
CA LYS A 71 -3.88 -19.22 -31.76
C LYS A 71 -2.66 -19.31 -30.84
N LYS A 72 -2.88 -19.69 -29.57
CA LYS A 72 -1.80 -19.84 -28.58
C LYS A 72 -0.84 -20.97 -28.93
N PHE A 73 -1.32 -22.04 -29.55
CA PHE A 73 -0.50 -23.15 -30.02
C PHE A 73 0.46 -22.66 -31.12
N MET A 74 -0.07 -21.97 -32.12
CA MET A 74 0.72 -21.34 -33.20
C MET A 74 1.74 -20.35 -32.63
N GLN A 75 1.33 -19.43 -31.75
CA GLN A 75 2.22 -18.46 -31.11
C GLN A 75 3.40 -19.14 -30.40
N THR A 76 3.15 -20.29 -29.74
CA THR A 76 4.20 -21.04 -29.03
C THR A 76 5.22 -21.63 -29.99
N LEU A 77 4.78 -22.22 -31.11
CA LEU A 77 5.67 -22.71 -32.15
C LEU A 77 6.44 -21.58 -32.82
N LEU A 78 5.78 -20.45 -33.11
CA LEU A 78 6.40 -19.30 -33.74
C LEU A 78 7.52 -18.75 -32.85
N MET A 79 7.23 -18.47 -31.57
CA MET A 79 8.23 -17.99 -30.62
C MET A 79 9.39 -18.98 -30.45
N LEU A 80 9.09 -20.29 -30.36
CA LEU A 80 10.13 -21.33 -30.32
C LEU A 80 11.03 -21.29 -31.55
N SER A 81 10.46 -21.14 -32.74
CA SER A 81 11.23 -21.10 -33.98
C SER A 81 12.17 -19.89 -34.04
N ILE A 82 11.70 -18.72 -33.57
CA ILE A 82 12.51 -17.50 -33.49
C ILE A 82 13.68 -17.71 -32.51
N LEU A 83 13.43 -18.31 -31.34
CA LEU A 83 14.48 -18.61 -30.36
C LEU A 83 15.52 -19.59 -30.91
N VAL A 84 15.08 -20.67 -31.56
CA VAL A 84 15.99 -21.67 -32.15
C VAL A 84 16.82 -21.05 -33.27
N LYS A 85 16.21 -20.23 -34.13
CA LYS A 85 16.91 -19.53 -35.20
C LYS A 85 17.96 -18.57 -34.65
N ALA A 86 17.57 -17.68 -33.73
CA ALA A 86 18.48 -16.74 -33.10
C ALA A 86 19.66 -17.46 -32.42
N ARG A 87 19.41 -18.62 -31.80
CA ARG A 87 20.48 -19.43 -31.20
C ARG A 87 21.41 -20.12 -32.19
N ARG A 88 20.92 -20.58 -33.34
CA ARG A 88 21.78 -21.12 -34.40
C ARG A 88 22.64 -20.05 -35.05
N GLU A 89 22.11 -18.84 -35.16
CA GLU A 89 22.78 -17.69 -35.79
C GLU A 89 23.72 -16.96 -34.82
N GLY A 90 23.71 -17.31 -33.53
CA GLY A 90 24.50 -16.63 -32.50
C GLY A 90 23.94 -15.26 -32.09
N ASP A 91 22.69 -14.97 -32.43
CA ASP A 91 21.99 -13.72 -32.14
C ASP A 91 21.35 -13.72 -30.75
N TYR A 92 21.49 -12.61 -30.01
CA TYR A 92 21.04 -12.46 -28.63
C TYR A 92 19.92 -11.41 -28.52
N PRO A 93 18.68 -11.74 -28.90
CA PRO A 93 17.59 -10.77 -28.96
C PRO A 93 17.14 -10.33 -27.58
N THR A 94 16.66 -9.08 -27.47
CA THR A 94 15.91 -8.64 -26.30
C THR A 94 14.46 -9.14 -26.34
N ILE A 95 13.75 -9.05 -25.23
CA ILE A 95 12.32 -9.38 -25.16
C ILE A 95 11.49 -8.53 -26.14
N ARG A 96 11.90 -7.28 -26.38
CA ARG A 96 11.22 -6.38 -27.32
C ARG A 96 11.49 -6.80 -28.77
N ASP A 97 12.71 -7.24 -29.07
CA ASP A 97 13.05 -7.76 -30.40
C ASP A 97 12.24 -9.01 -30.71
N LEU A 98 12.13 -9.95 -29.75
CA LEU A 98 11.29 -11.14 -29.90
C LEU A 98 9.81 -10.81 -30.17
N TYR A 99 9.27 -9.79 -29.52
CA TYR A 99 7.92 -9.30 -29.80
C TYR A 99 7.78 -8.81 -31.24
N TYR A 100 8.72 -8.00 -31.73
CA TYR A 100 8.65 -7.51 -33.10
C TYR A 100 8.92 -8.59 -34.15
N PHE A 101 9.86 -9.51 -33.90
CA PHE A 101 10.20 -10.59 -34.82
C PHE A 101 9.06 -11.56 -35.05
N GLY A 102 8.23 -11.81 -34.05
CA GLY A 102 7.07 -12.67 -34.23
C GLY A 102 5.78 -11.91 -34.53
N LYS A 103 5.77 -10.57 -34.53
CA LYS A 103 4.59 -9.79 -34.86
C LYS A 103 4.35 -9.76 -36.37
N HIS A 104 3.39 -10.57 -36.79
CA HIS A 104 2.88 -10.62 -38.16
C HIS A 104 1.37 -10.35 -38.19
N THR A 105 0.94 -9.63 -39.22
CA THR A 105 -0.48 -9.46 -39.59
C THR A 105 -0.92 -10.64 -40.45
N LEU A 106 -1.91 -11.39 -39.97
CA LEU A 106 -2.59 -12.45 -40.70
C LEU A 106 -3.82 -11.86 -41.39
N GLU A 107 -3.87 -11.92 -42.71
CA GLU A 107 -5.04 -11.52 -43.50
C GLU A 107 -5.72 -12.76 -44.10
N PHE A 108 -7.00 -12.96 -43.79
CA PHE A 108 -7.78 -14.05 -44.37
C PHE A 108 -9.25 -13.66 -44.56
N ARG A 109 -9.97 -14.40 -45.41
CA ARG A 109 -11.42 -14.26 -45.53
C ARG A 109 -12.11 -15.29 -44.66
N ASP A 110 -13.06 -14.84 -43.83
CA ASP A 110 -13.88 -15.74 -43.03
C ASP A 110 -14.87 -16.53 -43.91
N HIS A 111 -15.61 -17.46 -43.30
CA HIS A 111 -16.64 -18.26 -43.96
C HIS A 111 -17.80 -17.43 -44.53
N LEU A 112 -17.89 -16.14 -44.19
CA LEU A 112 -18.87 -15.18 -44.72
C LEU A 112 -18.24 -14.24 -45.77
N GLY A 113 -17.00 -14.50 -46.19
CA GLY A 113 -16.27 -13.73 -47.19
C GLY A 113 -15.72 -12.39 -46.70
N ARG A 114 -15.78 -12.10 -45.40
CA ARG A 114 -15.29 -10.84 -44.81
C ARG A 114 -13.78 -10.91 -44.65
N LEU A 115 -13.09 -9.84 -45.05
CA LEU A 115 -11.64 -9.71 -44.84
C LEU A 115 -11.38 -9.45 -43.35
N ILE A 116 -10.72 -10.39 -42.69
CA ILE A 116 -10.26 -10.29 -41.30
C ILE A 116 -8.75 -10.05 -41.30
N ARG A 117 -8.33 -9.09 -40.48
CA ARG A 117 -6.93 -8.82 -40.16
C ARG A 117 -6.72 -9.12 -38.68
N GLU A 118 -5.78 -10.00 -38.39
CA GLU A 118 -5.48 -10.41 -37.02
C GLU A 118 -3.97 -10.44 -36.80
N GLU A 119 -3.50 -9.83 -35.71
CA GLU A 119 -2.09 -9.94 -35.34
C GLU A 119 -1.83 -11.27 -34.63
N THR A 120 -0.68 -11.86 -34.94
CA THR A 120 -0.08 -12.96 -34.17
C THR A 120 -0.07 -12.68 -32.66
N TRP A 121 0.21 -11.45 -32.23
CA TRP A 121 -0.03 -10.95 -30.88
C TRP A 121 -0.24 -9.43 -30.89
N ASP A 122 -1.14 -8.95 -30.04
CA ASP A 122 -1.48 -7.52 -29.97
C ASP A 122 -0.56 -6.78 -29.00
N GLU A 123 -0.35 -7.36 -27.80
CA GLU A 123 0.42 -6.77 -26.71
C GLU A 123 1.68 -7.58 -26.37
N GLN A 124 2.75 -6.92 -25.93
CA GLN A 124 3.97 -7.58 -25.49
C GLN A 124 3.72 -8.60 -24.36
N LYS A 125 2.72 -8.34 -23.51
CA LYS A 125 2.30 -9.24 -22.42
C LYS A 125 1.92 -10.64 -22.92
N GLU A 126 1.31 -10.73 -24.10
CA GLU A 126 0.91 -11.99 -24.73
C GLU A 126 2.14 -12.81 -25.14
N SER A 127 3.06 -12.20 -25.89
CA SER A 127 4.35 -12.83 -26.28
C SER A 127 5.19 -13.24 -25.07
N ASN A 128 5.19 -12.44 -23.99
CA ASN A 128 5.88 -12.75 -22.74
C ASN A 128 5.30 -13.99 -22.06
N SER A 129 3.97 -14.18 -22.09
CA SER A 129 3.34 -15.37 -21.53
C SER A 129 3.73 -16.62 -22.30
N VAL A 130 3.85 -16.52 -23.63
CA VAL A 130 4.28 -17.62 -24.49
C VAL A 130 5.75 -17.99 -24.22
N LEU A 131 6.63 -16.99 -24.09
CA LEU A 131 8.04 -17.22 -23.72
C LEU A 131 8.15 -17.95 -22.36
N GLN A 132 7.32 -17.58 -21.38
CA GLN A 132 7.28 -18.26 -20.08
C GLN A 132 6.77 -19.71 -20.18
N ASP A 133 5.85 -20.01 -21.10
CA ASP A 133 5.41 -21.38 -21.35
C ASP A 133 6.56 -22.23 -21.90
N ILE A 134 7.37 -21.68 -22.80
CA ILE A 134 8.59 -22.35 -23.31
C ILE A 134 9.62 -22.55 -22.19
N GLU A 135 9.83 -21.57 -21.31
CA GLU A 135 10.72 -21.68 -20.14
C GLU A 135 10.35 -22.93 -19.31
N VAL A 136 9.07 -23.09 -18.95
CA VAL A 136 8.64 -24.21 -18.10
C VAL A 136 8.57 -25.54 -18.83
N MET A 137 8.30 -25.56 -20.13
CA MET A 137 8.30 -26.80 -20.93
C MET A 137 9.71 -27.38 -21.11
N THR A 138 10.71 -26.51 -21.26
CA THR A 138 12.11 -26.89 -21.50
C THR A 138 12.93 -27.02 -20.21
N GLY A 139 12.45 -26.40 -19.13
CA GLY A 139 13.19 -26.23 -17.89
C GLY A 139 14.40 -25.31 -18.05
N LEU A 140 14.40 -24.46 -19.07
CA LEU A 140 15.43 -23.45 -19.33
C LEU A 140 14.90 -22.08 -18.92
N LEU A 141 15.79 -21.24 -18.38
CA LEU A 141 15.51 -19.83 -18.17
C LEU A 141 15.72 -19.09 -19.50
N ARG A 142 15.01 -17.97 -19.73
CA ARG A 142 15.20 -17.17 -20.96
C ARG A 142 16.63 -16.71 -21.17
N GLU A 143 17.36 -16.48 -20.09
CA GLU A 143 18.77 -16.12 -20.10
C GLU A 143 19.60 -17.26 -20.73
N HIS A 144 19.29 -18.52 -20.41
CA HIS A 144 19.91 -19.69 -21.06
C HIS A 144 19.53 -19.79 -22.54
N MET A 145 18.33 -19.32 -22.92
CA MET A 145 17.87 -19.30 -24.31
C MET A 145 18.47 -18.14 -25.13
N GLY A 146 19.41 -17.37 -24.57
CA GLY A 146 20.07 -16.25 -25.25
C GLY A 146 19.26 -14.96 -25.29
N VAL A 147 18.19 -14.85 -24.50
CA VAL A 147 17.36 -13.64 -24.44
C VAL A 147 17.99 -12.63 -23.50
N MET A 148 18.41 -11.49 -24.04
CA MET A 148 19.01 -10.41 -23.26
C MET A 148 17.96 -9.57 -22.53
N HIS A 149 18.36 -9.03 -21.39
CA HIS A 149 17.63 -8.02 -20.64
C HIS A 149 18.60 -6.99 -20.07
N ASP A 150 18.10 -5.79 -19.78
CA ASP A 150 18.89 -4.76 -19.12
C ASP A 150 19.21 -5.19 -17.70
N ALA A 151 20.42 -5.70 -17.50
CA ALA A 151 20.94 -6.02 -16.18
C ALA A 151 21.41 -4.72 -15.50
N LYS A 152 20.81 -4.38 -14.36
CA LYS A 152 21.03 -3.13 -13.62
C LYS A 152 21.88 -3.30 -12.36
N GLY A 153 22.00 -4.52 -11.87
CA GLY A 153 22.75 -4.83 -10.65
C GLY A 153 24.24 -4.60 -10.79
N LYS A 154 24.88 -4.25 -9.68
CA LYS A 154 26.33 -4.11 -9.59
C LYS A 154 26.88 -4.84 -8.37
N MET A 155 28.11 -5.30 -8.46
CA MET A 155 28.84 -5.89 -7.35
C MET A 155 30.27 -5.36 -7.25
N VAL A 156 30.79 -5.30 -6.02
CA VAL A 156 32.17 -4.93 -5.72
C VAL A 156 32.64 -5.69 -4.48
N GLY A 157 33.90 -6.09 -4.45
CA GLY A 157 34.47 -6.89 -3.37
C GLY A 157 35.69 -7.68 -3.85
N ARG A 158 36.32 -8.44 -2.93
CA ARG A 158 37.43 -9.35 -3.25
C ARG A 158 36.90 -10.61 -3.94
N ILE A 159 36.50 -10.44 -5.19
CA ILE A 159 36.04 -11.51 -6.07
C ILE A 159 36.65 -11.31 -7.46
N ILE A 160 37.27 -12.37 -7.99
CA ILE A 160 37.82 -12.41 -9.34
C ILE A 160 36.94 -13.33 -10.17
N VAL A 161 36.44 -12.79 -11.28
CA VAL A 161 35.49 -13.50 -12.14
C VAL A 161 35.99 -13.54 -13.58
N ARG A 162 35.74 -14.63 -14.28
CA ARG A 162 35.97 -14.76 -15.72
C ARG A 162 34.63 -14.61 -16.44
N SER A 163 34.57 -13.61 -17.32
CA SER A 163 33.42 -13.30 -18.15
C SER A 163 33.84 -13.43 -19.61
N GLY A 164 33.42 -14.50 -20.28
CA GLY A 164 33.91 -14.83 -21.62
C GLY A 164 35.42 -15.09 -21.63
N ARG A 165 36.19 -14.25 -22.32
CA ARG A 165 37.66 -14.40 -22.43
C ARG A 165 38.43 -13.58 -21.39
N ASP A 166 37.75 -12.67 -20.70
CA ASP A 166 38.38 -11.69 -19.83
C ASP A 166 38.29 -12.10 -18.36
N THR A 167 39.41 -11.92 -17.64
CA THR A 167 39.47 -12.08 -16.19
C THR A 167 39.37 -10.70 -15.54
N ILE A 168 38.39 -10.53 -14.65
CA ILE A 168 38.01 -9.25 -14.07
C ILE A 168 38.13 -9.37 -12.55
N ASP A 169 38.99 -8.54 -11.97
CA ASP A 169 39.09 -8.36 -10.53
C ASP A 169 38.10 -7.27 -10.09
N CYS A 170 37.00 -7.69 -9.45
CA CYS A 170 35.96 -6.78 -9.00
C CYS A 170 36.41 -5.88 -7.82
N SER A 171 37.59 -6.12 -7.24
CA SER A 171 38.17 -5.26 -6.20
C SER A 171 38.96 -4.07 -6.78
N ARG A 172 39.32 -4.14 -8.08
CA ARG A 172 40.16 -3.16 -8.79
C ARG A 172 39.40 -2.36 -9.84
N MET A 173 38.19 -1.90 -9.50
CA MET A 173 37.34 -1.11 -10.42
C MET A 173 37.30 0.39 -10.12
N GLY A 174 38.19 0.88 -9.25
CA GLY A 174 38.20 2.27 -8.80
C GLY A 174 36.91 2.65 -8.05
N ASP A 175 36.32 3.80 -8.39
CA ASP A 175 35.00 4.23 -7.88
C ASP A 175 33.84 3.44 -8.52
N GLY A 176 34.12 2.67 -9.58
CA GLY A 176 33.15 1.84 -10.27
C GLY A 176 32.86 0.52 -9.55
N ALA A 177 31.94 -0.24 -10.14
CA ALA A 177 31.61 -1.59 -9.69
C ALA A 177 31.25 -2.45 -10.90
N TYR A 178 31.43 -3.76 -10.78
CA TYR A 178 31.17 -4.69 -11.86
C TYR A 178 29.67 -4.82 -12.09
N ALA A 179 29.21 -4.53 -13.31
CA ALA A 179 27.82 -4.75 -13.68
C ALA A 179 27.57 -6.26 -13.82
N ILE A 180 26.59 -6.78 -13.08
CA ILE A 180 26.24 -8.19 -13.13
C ILE A 180 25.67 -8.49 -14.52
N PRO A 181 26.21 -9.47 -15.27
CA PRO A 181 25.75 -9.73 -16.63
C PRO A 181 24.33 -10.34 -16.66
N PRO A 182 23.59 -10.24 -17.78
CA PRO A 182 22.25 -10.81 -17.93
C PRO A 182 22.16 -12.32 -17.68
N ASN A 183 23.24 -13.07 -17.90
CA ASN A 183 23.34 -14.48 -17.54
C ASN A 183 24.48 -14.70 -16.53
N PRO A 184 24.21 -14.59 -15.22
CA PRO A 184 25.22 -14.83 -14.20
C PRO A 184 25.76 -16.26 -14.19
N ASP A 185 25.08 -17.27 -14.76
CA ASP A 185 25.53 -18.67 -14.70
C ASP A 185 26.76 -18.96 -15.58
N GLU A 186 26.96 -18.13 -16.62
CA GLU A 186 28.17 -18.14 -17.47
C GLU A 186 29.39 -17.56 -16.76
N LEU A 187 29.19 -16.71 -15.75
CA LEU A 187 30.27 -16.09 -15.00
C LEU A 187 31.01 -17.16 -14.17
N GLU A 188 32.30 -17.35 -14.40
CA GLU A 188 33.12 -18.26 -13.60
C GLU A 188 33.79 -17.48 -12.46
N ILE A 189 33.58 -17.90 -11.21
CA ILE A 189 34.19 -17.24 -10.05
C ILE A 189 35.50 -17.98 -9.75
N LEU A 190 36.63 -17.32 -10.02
CA LEU A 190 37.97 -17.89 -9.89
C LEU A 190 38.49 -17.78 -8.46
N GLU A 191 38.33 -16.61 -7.85
CA GLU A 191 38.74 -16.33 -6.47
C GLU A 191 37.65 -15.56 -5.75
N LEU A 192 37.46 -15.85 -4.47
CA LEU A 192 36.48 -15.20 -3.59
C LEU A 192 37.00 -15.19 -2.15
N ASP A 193 37.24 -13.98 -1.62
CA ASP A 193 37.67 -13.73 -0.23
C ASP A 193 36.66 -12.81 0.46
N ALA A 194 35.57 -13.39 0.97
CA ALA A 194 34.54 -12.68 1.71
C ALA A 194 33.91 -13.57 2.77
N GLU A 195 33.47 -12.98 3.87
CA GLU A 195 32.75 -13.63 4.97
C GLU A 195 31.23 -13.58 4.77
N TYR A 196 30.72 -12.58 4.03
CA TYR A 196 29.30 -12.42 3.75
C TYR A 196 29.04 -11.55 2.51
N VAL A 197 27.79 -11.55 2.05
CA VAL A 197 27.28 -10.63 1.03
C VAL A 197 26.44 -9.55 1.71
N LEU A 198 26.79 -8.28 1.51
CA LEU A 198 26.00 -7.14 1.98
C LEU A 198 25.29 -6.50 0.80
N ILE A 199 23.97 -6.43 0.89
CA ILE A 199 23.16 -5.90 -0.18
C ILE A 199 22.51 -4.59 0.20
N VAL A 200 22.78 -3.61 -0.65
CA VAL A 200 22.43 -2.21 -0.46
C VAL A 200 21.43 -1.84 -1.55
N GLU A 201 20.19 -1.61 -1.16
CA GLU A 201 19.10 -1.32 -2.10
C GLU A 201 19.41 -0.08 -2.97
N LYS A 202 19.86 1.02 -2.33
CA LYS A 202 20.16 2.28 -3.03
C LYS A 202 21.55 2.31 -3.64
N ASP A 203 21.62 2.55 -4.96
CA ASP A 203 22.88 2.76 -5.69
C ASP A 203 23.72 3.88 -5.04
N ALA A 204 23.09 4.94 -4.52
CA ALA A 204 23.80 6.05 -3.86
C ALA A 204 24.55 5.61 -2.58
N ILE A 205 23.91 4.80 -1.73
CA ILE A 205 24.53 4.26 -0.51
C ILE A 205 25.59 3.24 -0.89
N PHE A 206 25.32 2.40 -1.88
CA PHE A 206 26.28 1.45 -2.42
C PHE A 206 27.55 2.17 -2.90
N ASN A 207 27.41 3.22 -3.71
CA ASN A 207 28.53 4.01 -4.22
C ASN A 207 29.32 4.67 -3.08
N ARG A 208 28.64 5.13 -2.02
CA ARG A 208 29.31 5.68 -0.83
C ARG A 208 30.13 4.61 -0.08
N LEU A 209 29.53 3.46 0.21
CA LEU A 209 30.22 2.34 0.86
C LEU A 209 31.37 1.79 0.01
N ASN A 210 31.23 1.82 -1.30
CA ASN A 210 32.30 1.47 -2.24
C ASN A 210 33.48 2.45 -2.15
N LYS A 211 33.19 3.76 -2.18
CA LYS A 211 34.22 4.81 -2.02
C LYS A 211 34.97 4.71 -0.69
N GLU A 212 34.26 4.35 0.37
CA GLU A 212 34.82 4.13 1.70
C GLU A 212 35.53 2.77 1.83
N ARG A 213 35.56 1.94 0.77
CA ARG A 213 36.13 0.57 0.74
C ARG A 213 35.63 -0.31 1.90
N TYR A 214 34.36 -0.14 2.29
CA TYR A 214 33.74 -0.91 3.38
C TYR A 214 33.84 -2.44 3.17
N TRP A 215 33.74 -2.86 1.91
CA TRP A 215 33.85 -4.26 1.49
C TRP A 215 35.22 -4.88 1.83
N GLU A 216 36.28 -4.07 1.89
CA GLU A 216 37.62 -4.53 2.26
C GLU A 216 37.77 -4.64 3.77
N GLU A 217 37.33 -3.63 4.52
CA GLU A 217 37.44 -3.61 6.00
C GLU A 217 36.61 -4.72 6.64
N LYS A 218 35.38 -4.94 6.14
CA LYS A 218 34.46 -5.95 6.67
C LYS A 218 34.48 -7.27 5.91
N LYS A 219 35.42 -7.44 4.97
CA LYS A 219 35.55 -8.64 4.13
C LYS A 219 34.20 -9.13 3.58
N CYS A 220 33.50 -8.29 2.84
CA CYS A 220 32.20 -8.66 2.27
C CYS A 220 32.14 -8.37 0.77
N ILE A 221 31.22 -9.01 0.07
CA ILE A 221 30.83 -8.61 -1.28
C ILE A 221 29.67 -7.63 -1.15
N LEU A 222 29.88 -6.38 -1.56
CA LEU A 222 28.80 -5.40 -1.68
C LEU A 222 28.08 -5.62 -3.00
N ILE A 223 26.75 -5.67 -2.94
CA ILE A 223 25.89 -5.76 -4.12
C ILE A 223 24.80 -4.68 -4.03
N THR A 224 24.37 -4.17 -5.18
CA THR A 224 23.16 -3.35 -5.29
C THR A 224 22.29 -3.80 -6.45
N GLY A 225 20.98 -3.84 -6.23
CA GLY A 225 19.98 -4.03 -7.29
C GLY A 225 19.49 -2.74 -7.94
N LYS A 226 19.94 -1.57 -7.42
CA LYS A 226 19.40 -0.24 -7.74
C LYS A 226 17.86 -0.20 -7.62
N GLY A 227 17.35 -0.27 -6.39
CA GLY A 227 15.93 -0.57 -6.13
C GLY A 227 15.65 -2.07 -6.26
N GLN A 228 14.48 -2.42 -6.80
CA GLN A 228 14.08 -3.82 -7.03
C GLN A 228 15.14 -4.64 -7.81
N PRO A 229 15.77 -5.68 -7.25
CA PRO A 229 16.79 -6.43 -7.98
C PRO A 229 16.21 -7.17 -9.19
N ASP A 230 16.92 -7.12 -10.33
CA ASP A 230 16.56 -7.86 -11.54
C ASP A 230 16.80 -9.38 -11.38
N ARG A 231 16.48 -10.17 -12.41
CA ARG A 231 16.69 -11.63 -12.38
C ARG A 231 18.17 -11.99 -12.20
N SER A 232 19.05 -11.29 -12.90
CA SER A 232 20.50 -11.48 -12.85
C SER A 232 21.08 -11.25 -11.46
N THR A 233 20.73 -10.13 -10.82
CA THR A 233 21.20 -9.78 -9.47
C THR A 233 20.75 -10.85 -8.47
N ARG A 234 19.47 -11.25 -8.51
CA ARG A 234 18.94 -12.31 -7.64
C ARG A 234 19.67 -13.64 -7.85
N ARG A 235 19.94 -13.99 -9.12
CA ARG A 235 20.66 -15.21 -9.46
C ARG A 235 22.11 -15.18 -8.98
N MET A 236 22.84 -14.09 -9.20
CA MET A 236 24.21 -13.93 -8.70
C MET A 236 24.28 -14.07 -7.18
N ILE A 237 23.33 -13.46 -6.46
CA ILE A 237 23.25 -13.58 -4.99
C ILE A 237 22.96 -15.03 -4.57
N ARG A 238 22.09 -15.74 -5.30
CA ARG A 238 21.87 -17.19 -5.09
C ARG A 238 23.15 -17.97 -5.25
N ARG A 239 23.93 -17.71 -6.30
CA ARG A 239 25.19 -18.39 -6.55
C ARG A 239 26.17 -18.17 -5.39
N LEU A 240 26.34 -16.93 -4.93
CA LEU A 240 27.20 -16.63 -3.78
C LEU A 240 26.73 -17.33 -2.50
N TRP A 241 25.42 -17.46 -2.29
CA TRP A 241 24.86 -18.15 -1.14
C TRP A 241 24.94 -19.69 -1.24
N GLU A 242 24.60 -20.29 -2.39
CA GLU A 242 24.55 -21.75 -2.55
C GLU A 242 25.91 -22.38 -2.88
N GLU A 243 26.69 -21.75 -3.76
CA GLU A 243 27.97 -22.30 -4.24
C GLU A 243 29.11 -22.02 -3.27
N TYR A 244 29.04 -20.89 -2.53
CA TYR A 244 30.10 -20.41 -1.63
C TYR A 244 29.66 -20.25 -0.17
N ASN A 245 28.41 -20.60 0.16
CA ASN A 245 27.88 -20.59 1.52
C ASN A 245 27.99 -19.23 2.25
N LEU A 246 28.00 -18.12 1.52
CA LEU A 246 28.11 -16.78 2.09
C LEU A 246 26.76 -16.32 2.68
N PRO A 247 26.68 -15.97 3.97
CA PRO A 247 25.50 -15.32 4.55
C PRO A 247 25.14 -14.03 3.82
N VAL A 248 23.85 -13.77 3.65
CA VAL A 248 23.35 -12.61 2.89
C VAL A 248 22.62 -11.64 3.82
N TYR A 249 23.12 -10.40 3.93
CA TYR A 249 22.53 -9.34 4.75
C TYR A 249 21.98 -8.21 3.87
N VAL A 250 20.88 -7.59 4.29
CA VAL A 250 20.16 -6.57 3.50
C VAL A 250 19.90 -5.34 4.35
N LEU A 251 20.22 -4.16 3.84
CA LEU A 251 19.94 -2.86 4.48
C LEU A 251 18.67 -2.24 3.90
N THR A 252 17.69 -1.93 4.75
CA THR A 252 16.42 -1.32 4.37
C THR A 252 15.93 -0.30 5.41
N ASP A 253 14.96 0.52 5.01
CA ASP A 253 14.40 1.64 5.76
C ASP A 253 13.26 1.19 6.73
N SER A 254 12.79 2.02 7.67
CA SER A 254 11.63 1.69 8.54
C SER A 254 11.00 2.92 9.21
N VAL A 255 9.72 2.78 9.58
CA VAL A 255 8.88 3.75 10.31
C VAL A 255 8.61 3.32 11.77
N PRO A 256 8.33 4.25 12.69
CA PRO A 256 8.04 3.94 14.10
C PRO A 256 6.68 3.23 14.31
N PRO A 257 6.48 2.55 15.47
CA PRO A 257 5.29 1.72 15.75
C PRO A 257 3.95 2.45 15.72
N ASN A 258 3.98 3.74 16.08
CA ASN A 258 2.82 4.61 16.19
C ASN A 258 2.45 5.29 14.86
N GLU A 259 3.15 4.98 13.77
CA GLU A 259 2.75 5.46 12.45
C GLU A 259 1.50 4.72 11.97
N ILE A 260 0.56 5.42 11.33
CA ILE A 260 -0.66 4.78 10.81
C ILE A 260 -0.33 4.15 9.46
N ILE A 261 -0.84 2.94 9.23
CA ILE A 261 -0.79 2.27 7.93
C ILE A 261 -2.21 2.01 7.42
N VAL A 262 -2.39 2.04 6.09
CA VAL A 262 -3.63 1.69 5.41
C VAL A 262 -3.45 0.37 4.68
N LEU A 263 -4.07 -0.69 5.19
CA LEU A 263 -4.04 -2.02 4.58
C LEU A 263 -5.42 -2.43 4.10
N ARG A 264 -5.48 -3.25 3.05
CA ARG A 264 -6.69 -3.97 2.66
C ARG A 264 -6.39 -5.46 2.60
N ASP A 265 -7.20 -6.25 3.28
CA ASP A 265 -7.21 -7.70 3.11
C ASP A 265 -7.86 -8.02 1.76
N ARG A 266 -7.11 -8.64 0.87
CA ARG A 266 -7.53 -8.95 -0.51
C ARG A 266 -8.64 -10.00 -0.56
N SER A 267 -8.74 -10.86 0.46
CA SER A 267 -9.75 -11.91 0.53
C SER A 267 -11.11 -11.39 1.01
N THR A 268 -11.10 -10.47 1.97
CA THR A 268 -12.34 -9.95 2.58
C THR A 268 -12.72 -8.54 2.09
N GLY A 269 -11.81 -7.85 1.39
CA GLY A 269 -11.93 -6.44 1.04
C GLY A 269 -11.99 -5.53 2.28
N ARG A 270 -11.57 -6.01 3.45
CA ARG A 270 -11.63 -5.22 4.70
C ARG A 270 -10.45 -4.27 4.75
N VAL A 271 -10.74 -2.99 4.97
CA VAL A 271 -9.74 -1.93 5.15
C VAL A 271 -9.38 -1.82 6.63
N ILE A 272 -8.09 -1.73 6.92
CA ILE A 272 -7.50 -1.63 8.24
C ILE A 272 -6.69 -0.32 8.28
N VAL A 273 -7.04 0.58 9.20
CA VAL A 273 -6.38 1.88 9.38
C VAL A 273 -6.00 2.06 10.85
N LYS A 274 -4.78 1.66 11.21
CA LYS A 274 -4.30 1.57 12.61
C LYS A 274 -2.80 1.85 12.72
N PRO A 275 -2.27 2.07 13.93
CA PRO A 275 -0.83 2.03 14.16
C PRO A 275 -0.22 0.76 13.55
N ILE A 276 0.92 0.89 12.88
CA ILE A 276 1.54 -0.20 12.13
C ILE A 276 1.86 -1.39 13.05
N GLU A 277 2.30 -1.13 14.28
CA GLU A 277 2.48 -2.18 15.29
C GLU A 277 1.18 -2.92 15.63
N GLU A 278 0.07 -2.21 15.83
CA GLU A 278 -1.23 -2.87 16.07
C GLU A 278 -1.71 -3.66 14.85
N ALA A 279 -1.43 -3.17 13.64
CA ALA A 279 -1.90 -3.77 12.40
C ALA A 279 -1.14 -5.06 12.03
N ILE A 280 0.20 -5.02 12.12
CA ILE A 280 1.07 -6.09 11.64
C ILE A 280 1.93 -6.75 12.72
N GLY A 281 2.04 -6.16 13.92
CA GLY A 281 2.86 -6.66 15.03
C GLY A 281 2.56 -8.11 15.42
N LYS A 282 1.29 -8.51 15.34
CA LYS A 282 0.80 -9.87 15.63
C LYS A 282 1.33 -10.97 14.71
N TYR A 283 1.90 -10.61 13.55
CA TYR A 283 2.45 -11.59 12.62
C TYR A 283 3.91 -11.93 12.92
N PHE A 284 4.57 -11.17 13.80
CA PHE A 284 5.97 -11.37 14.13
C PHE A 284 6.16 -12.16 15.43
N ASP A 285 7.25 -12.91 15.48
CA ASP A 285 7.74 -13.61 16.66
C ASP A 285 8.49 -12.65 17.59
N ASN A 286 7.98 -12.46 18.80
CA ASN A 286 8.54 -11.54 19.79
C ASN A 286 9.93 -11.93 20.30
N SER A 287 10.38 -13.16 20.07
CA SER A 287 11.75 -13.58 20.38
C SER A 287 12.79 -12.98 19.42
N LYS A 288 12.37 -12.55 18.22
CA LYS A 288 13.27 -12.08 17.16
C LYS A 288 13.44 -10.57 17.18
N LYS A 289 14.70 -10.12 17.16
CA LYS A 289 15.06 -8.70 17.02
C LYS A 289 14.87 -8.17 15.59
N ARG A 290 14.76 -9.03 14.59
CA ARG A 290 14.54 -8.69 13.19
C ARG A 290 13.81 -9.83 12.49
N GLU A 291 12.78 -9.52 11.70
CA GLU A 291 11.98 -10.54 11.01
C GLU A 291 11.27 -9.98 9.77
N ARG A 292 11.05 -10.87 8.79
CA ARG A 292 10.19 -10.65 7.61
C ARG A 292 9.09 -11.70 7.60
N VAL A 293 7.87 -11.29 7.28
CA VAL A 293 6.70 -12.18 7.20
C VAL A 293 6.00 -11.97 5.87
N VAL A 294 5.83 -13.03 5.08
CA VAL A 294 5.13 -12.98 3.79
C VAL A 294 3.70 -12.47 4.01
N ALA A 295 3.28 -11.48 3.23
CA ALA A 295 2.02 -10.75 3.43
C ALA A 295 1.22 -10.54 2.13
N THR A 296 1.33 -11.49 1.19
CA THR A 296 0.69 -11.42 -0.15
C THR A 296 -0.83 -11.39 -0.15
N SER A 297 -1.46 -11.70 0.99
CA SER A 297 -2.90 -11.54 1.24
C SER A 297 -3.32 -10.09 1.46
N PHE A 298 -2.38 -9.18 1.61
CA PHE A 298 -2.63 -7.76 1.84
C PHE A 298 -2.19 -6.89 0.66
N GLU A 299 -2.78 -5.72 0.57
CA GLU A 299 -2.40 -4.63 -0.31
C GLU A 299 -2.46 -3.30 0.47
N THR A 300 -1.75 -2.29 0.00
CA THR A 300 -1.74 -0.94 0.57
C THR A 300 -2.05 0.08 -0.53
N LEU A 301 -2.39 1.31 -0.15
CA LEU A 301 -2.34 2.43 -1.07
C LEU A 301 -0.87 2.84 -1.28
N ALA A 302 -0.46 2.98 -2.55
CA ALA A 302 0.90 3.34 -2.95
C ALA A 302 0.89 4.39 -4.06
N TYR A 303 1.92 5.21 -4.11
CA TYR A 303 2.09 6.28 -5.09
C TYR A 303 2.73 5.74 -6.37
N ASN A 304 2.01 5.81 -7.49
CA ASN A 304 2.52 5.45 -8.80
C ASN A 304 3.38 6.62 -9.36
N PRO A 305 4.72 6.46 -9.46
CA PRO A 305 5.62 7.54 -9.88
C PRO A 305 5.54 7.85 -11.37
N PHE A 306 4.82 7.03 -12.16
CA PHE A 306 4.61 7.25 -13.59
C PHE A 306 3.38 8.12 -13.84
N THR A 307 2.29 7.89 -13.12
CA THR A 307 1.00 8.56 -13.33
C THR A 307 0.71 9.67 -12.31
N GLY A 308 1.42 9.68 -11.18
CA GLY A 308 1.13 10.55 -10.04
C GLY A 308 -0.06 10.12 -9.20
N ARG A 309 -0.71 9.00 -9.53
CA ARG A 309 -1.92 8.50 -8.85
C ARG A 309 -1.59 7.65 -7.63
N ILE A 310 -2.57 7.50 -6.74
CA ILE A 310 -2.48 6.59 -5.58
C ILE A 310 -3.40 5.40 -5.82
N GLU A 311 -2.83 4.19 -5.77
CA GLU A 311 -3.49 2.95 -6.19
C GLU A 311 -3.29 1.83 -5.18
N TRP A 312 -4.29 0.94 -5.08
CA TRP A 312 -4.17 -0.28 -4.29
C TRP A 312 -3.14 -1.21 -4.92
N THR A 313 -2.09 -1.53 -4.17
CA THR A 313 -0.92 -2.24 -4.65
C THR A 313 -0.59 -3.40 -3.70
N PRO A 314 -0.41 -4.63 -4.20
CA PRO A 314 -0.10 -5.80 -3.37
C PRO A 314 1.13 -5.60 -2.49
N ILE A 315 1.10 -6.19 -1.30
CA ILE A 315 2.25 -6.23 -0.37
C ILE A 315 2.97 -7.58 -0.54
N GLY A 316 4.30 -7.55 -0.60
CA GLY A 316 5.14 -8.74 -0.59
C GLY A 316 5.33 -9.30 0.82
N TYR A 317 5.85 -8.48 1.74
CA TYR A 317 6.09 -8.88 3.13
C TYR A 317 5.93 -7.72 4.12
N PHE A 318 5.75 -8.07 5.38
CA PHE A 318 5.87 -7.18 6.54
C PHE A 318 7.28 -7.31 7.13
N TYR A 319 7.86 -6.20 7.56
CA TYR A 319 9.19 -6.14 8.14
C TYR A 319 9.16 -5.50 9.53
N ARG A 320 9.97 -6.03 10.44
CA ARG A 320 10.21 -5.44 11.75
C ARG A 320 11.67 -5.62 12.14
N HIS A 321 12.28 -4.59 12.73
CA HIS A 321 13.58 -4.73 13.39
C HIS A 321 13.73 -3.79 14.58
N LEU A 322 14.56 -4.18 15.55
CA LEU A 322 14.90 -3.40 16.72
C LEU A 322 16.00 -2.40 16.38
N ILE A 323 15.83 -1.14 16.78
CA ILE A 323 16.86 -0.10 16.68
C ILE A 323 17.16 0.51 18.04
N ASP A 324 18.35 1.09 18.16
CA ASP A 324 18.80 1.97 19.25
C ASP A 324 19.53 3.16 18.59
N ASP A 325 18.75 4.13 18.10
CA ASP A 325 19.23 5.27 17.30
C ASP A 325 18.28 6.48 17.50
N GLU A 326 18.48 7.56 16.76
CA GLU A 326 17.58 8.72 16.79
C GLU A 326 16.50 8.62 15.71
N LEU A 327 15.27 9.00 16.08
CA LEU A 327 14.21 9.32 15.14
C LEU A 327 14.30 10.80 14.75
N LEU A 328 13.97 11.09 13.50
CA LEU A 328 13.78 12.42 12.97
C LEU A 328 12.30 12.78 13.06
N ILE A 329 11.99 13.93 13.67
CA ILE A 329 10.64 14.50 13.74
C ILE A 329 10.64 15.72 12.81
N ILE A 330 10.10 15.54 11.62
CA ILE A 330 10.03 16.57 10.58
C ILE A 330 8.70 17.30 10.74
N LYS A 331 8.73 18.54 11.20
CA LYS A 331 7.55 19.41 11.29
C LYS A 331 7.25 20.01 9.93
N THR A 332 6.01 19.88 9.47
CA THR A 332 5.62 20.31 8.12
C THR A 332 4.56 21.40 8.13
N ARG A 333 4.45 22.12 7.01
CA ARG A 333 3.37 23.07 6.77
C ARG A 333 2.10 22.33 6.35
N GLY A 334 1.21 22.07 7.31
CA GLY A 334 -0.13 21.59 7.04
C GLY A 334 -0.28 20.07 6.92
N SER A 335 0.77 19.28 7.17
CA SER A 335 0.69 17.81 7.19
C SER A 335 1.16 17.21 8.52
N GLY A 336 1.06 17.98 9.61
CA GLY A 336 1.50 17.54 10.93
C GLY A 336 3.01 17.22 11.01
N ASN A 337 3.35 16.25 11.85
CA ASN A 337 4.73 15.82 12.09
C ASN A 337 4.98 14.45 11.46
N ILE A 338 5.98 14.38 10.60
CA ILE A 338 6.46 13.12 10.01
C ILE A 338 7.55 12.56 10.92
N VAL A 339 7.42 11.32 11.35
CA VAL A 339 8.42 10.67 12.21
C VAL A 339 9.03 9.49 11.46
N VAL A 340 10.34 9.53 11.25
CA VAL A 340 11.09 8.53 10.49
C VAL A 340 12.42 8.21 11.16
N THR A 341 13.01 7.06 10.85
CA THR A 341 14.42 6.79 11.17
C THR A 341 15.33 7.64 10.27
N LYS A 342 16.61 7.82 10.63
CA LYS A 342 17.59 8.55 9.80
C LYS A 342 17.70 8.00 8.37
N GLY A 343 17.67 6.67 8.23
CA GLY A 343 17.76 6.00 6.94
C GLY A 343 16.50 6.12 6.10
N HIS A 344 15.33 6.19 6.75
CA HIS A 344 14.06 6.09 6.04
C HIS A 344 13.81 7.26 5.11
N SER A 345 13.57 6.92 3.85
CA SER A 345 13.51 7.89 2.78
C SER A 345 12.10 8.34 2.47
N LEU A 346 11.98 9.58 1.98
CA LEU A 346 10.72 10.19 1.57
C LEU A 346 10.85 10.71 0.14
N PHE A 347 9.70 10.85 -0.53
CA PHE A 347 9.64 11.50 -1.83
C PHE A 347 9.67 13.02 -1.64
N VAL A 348 10.74 13.66 -2.07
CA VAL A 348 10.99 15.10 -1.93
C VAL A 348 11.03 15.76 -3.30
N PHE A 349 10.25 16.83 -3.46
CA PHE A 349 10.20 17.66 -4.64
C PHE A 349 11.23 18.80 -4.56
N ARG A 350 12.26 18.74 -5.41
CA ARG A 350 13.33 19.74 -5.53
C ARG A 350 13.51 20.14 -6.99
N ASP A 351 13.57 21.44 -7.26
CA ASP A 351 13.84 22.01 -8.59
C ASP A 351 12.93 21.48 -9.71
N GLY A 352 11.66 21.18 -9.39
CA GLY A 352 10.72 20.65 -10.36
C GLY A 352 10.79 19.14 -10.58
N LYS A 353 11.54 18.40 -9.76
CA LYS A 353 11.65 16.93 -9.82
C LYS A 353 11.35 16.28 -8.49
N VAL A 354 10.68 15.13 -8.52
CA VAL A 354 10.51 14.26 -7.35
C VAL A 354 11.76 13.38 -7.22
N ARG A 355 12.34 13.33 -6.03
CA ARG A 355 13.52 12.53 -5.69
C ARG A 355 13.27 11.75 -4.42
N VAL A 356 13.84 10.56 -4.32
CA VAL A 356 13.86 9.80 -3.06
C VAL A 356 15.04 10.33 -2.23
N VAL A 357 14.76 10.90 -1.06
CA VAL A 357 15.76 11.53 -0.18
C VAL A 357 15.70 10.87 1.19
N ARG A 358 16.85 10.48 1.73
CA ARG A 358 16.96 9.90 3.08
C ARG A 358 16.57 10.90 4.15
N GLY A 359 15.98 10.44 5.24
CA GLY A 359 15.54 11.29 6.34
C GLY A 359 16.64 12.25 6.83
N ASP A 360 17.87 11.77 6.98
CA ASP A 360 19.03 12.55 7.43
C ASP A 360 19.53 13.62 6.44
N GLU A 361 19.08 13.56 5.18
CA GLU A 361 19.40 14.52 4.11
C GLU A 361 18.29 15.55 3.84
N ILE A 362 17.13 15.40 4.50
CA ILE A 362 16.02 16.34 4.42
C ILE A 362 16.38 17.60 5.23
N LYS A 363 16.01 18.77 4.71
CA LYS A 363 16.31 20.08 5.29
C LYS A 363 15.07 20.97 5.32
N PRO A 364 14.98 21.93 6.26
CA PRO A 364 13.98 22.99 6.19
C PRO A 364 13.97 23.67 4.82
N GLY A 365 12.77 23.88 4.27
CA GLY A 365 12.54 24.38 2.91
C GLY A 365 12.39 23.30 1.84
N ASP A 366 12.65 22.03 2.16
CA ASP A 366 12.28 20.91 1.28
C ASP A 366 10.76 20.72 1.20
N TYR A 367 10.30 20.06 0.14
CA TYR A 367 8.89 19.79 -0.10
C TYR A 367 8.62 18.30 -0.18
N ILE A 368 7.93 17.72 0.79
CA ILE A 368 7.64 16.28 0.85
C ILE A 368 6.31 15.99 0.15
N LEU A 369 6.23 14.90 -0.61
CA LEU A 369 4.99 14.45 -1.23
C LEU A 369 4.01 13.93 -0.16
N VAL A 370 2.76 14.38 -0.27
CA VAL A 370 1.63 13.90 0.53
C VAL A 370 0.42 13.65 -0.38
N ALA A 371 -0.44 12.73 0.02
CA ALA A 371 -1.69 12.42 -0.65
C ALA A 371 -2.66 13.60 -0.55
N GLU A 372 -3.23 13.99 -1.68
CA GLU A 372 -4.36 14.91 -1.76
C GLU A 372 -5.70 14.16 -1.70
N LYS A 373 -5.74 12.95 -2.25
CA LYS A 373 -6.94 12.12 -2.30
C LYS A 373 -6.57 10.64 -2.24
N LEU A 374 -7.41 9.86 -1.56
CA LEU A 374 -7.29 8.40 -1.53
C LEU A 374 -8.45 7.77 -2.28
N ARG A 375 -8.16 7.00 -3.33
CA ARG A 375 -9.15 6.28 -4.12
C ARG A 375 -9.55 5.00 -3.40
N VAL A 376 -10.55 5.10 -2.54
CA VAL A 376 -11.13 3.95 -1.84
C VAL A 376 -12.53 3.65 -2.38
N ASN A 377 -12.81 2.37 -2.58
CA ASN A 377 -14.16 1.92 -2.86
C ASN A 377 -14.86 1.72 -1.51
N PHE A 378 -15.75 2.64 -1.16
CA PHE A 378 -16.63 2.47 0.00
C PHE A 378 -17.52 1.25 -0.20
N ARG A 379 -17.94 0.60 0.89
CA ARG A 379 -18.85 -0.53 0.80
C ARG A 379 -20.26 -0.05 0.47
N ASP A 380 -21.00 -0.79 -0.34
CA ASP A 380 -22.39 -0.42 -0.68
C ASP A 380 -23.38 -0.80 0.42
N LYS A 381 -23.03 -1.78 1.27
CA LYS A 381 -23.92 -2.33 2.29
C LYS A 381 -23.56 -1.84 3.68
N TYR A 382 -24.60 -1.51 4.46
CA TYR A 382 -24.46 -1.25 5.89
C TYR A 382 -23.88 -2.45 6.63
N GLN A 383 -22.99 -2.16 7.57
CA GLN A 383 -22.42 -3.18 8.44
C GLN A 383 -23.46 -3.59 9.49
N ARG A 384 -23.45 -4.86 9.89
CA ARG A 384 -24.36 -5.39 10.92
C ARG A 384 -23.54 -5.93 12.08
N ILE A 385 -23.80 -5.43 13.28
CA ILE A 385 -23.18 -5.87 14.53
C ILE A 385 -24.14 -6.83 15.21
N ILE A 386 -23.68 -8.04 15.51
CA ILE A 386 -24.46 -9.02 16.27
C ILE A 386 -24.05 -8.91 17.74
N VAL A 387 -24.88 -8.27 18.56
CA VAL A 387 -24.58 -7.93 19.96
C VAL A 387 -24.23 -9.17 20.78
N GLY A 388 -24.95 -10.28 20.60
CA GLY A 388 -24.62 -11.50 21.31
C GLY A 388 -23.25 -12.08 20.94
N LYS A 389 -22.79 -11.95 19.69
CA LYS A 389 -21.42 -12.33 19.29
C LYS A 389 -20.39 -11.42 19.94
N VAL A 390 -20.65 -10.11 19.99
CA VAL A 390 -19.81 -9.15 20.70
C VAL A 390 -19.64 -9.56 22.18
N LEU A 391 -20.73 -9.88 22.87
CA LEU A 391 -20.67 -10.31 24.27
C LEU A 391 -19.89 -11.64 24.44
N LEU A 392 -20.05 -12.59 23.52
CA LEU A 392 -19.27 -13.83 23.52
C LEU A 392 -17.76 -13.56 23.38
N GLU A 393 -17.35 -12.69 22.46
CA GLU A 393 -15.95 -12.30 22.26
C GLU A 393 -15.39 -11.55 23.49
N LYS A 394 -16.24 -10.78 24.18
CA LYS A 394 -15.90 -10.11 25.45
C LYS A 394 -15.92 -11.06 26.66
N GLY A 395 -16.13 -12.37 26.46
CA GLY A 395 -15.99 -13.39 27.50
C GLY A 395 -17.20 -13.58 28.42
N TRP A 396 -18.41 -13.23 27.98
CA TRP A 396 -19.63 -13.35 28.80
C TRP A 396 -20.18 -14.78 28.97
N ARG A 397 -19.40 -15.81 28.64
CA ARG A 397 -19.83 -17.21 28.63
C ARG A 397 -20.11 -17.81 30.02
N GLU A 398 -19.52 -17.26 31.10
CA GLU A 398 -19.55 -17.85 32.46
C GLU A 398 -19.37 -16.86 33.63
N ARG A 399 -20.16 -15.78 33.73
CA ARG A 399 -20.24 -15.03 35.00
C ARG A 399 -21.43 -15.47 35.82
N LYS A 400 -21.20 -16.33 36.83
CA LYS A 400 -22.21 -16.87 37.79
C LYS A 400 -23.10 -15.82 38.47
N ARG A 401 -22.78 -14.51 38.42
CA ARG A 401 -23.55 -13.44 39.07
C ARG A 401 -24.52 -12.67 38.14
N THR A 402 -24.39 -12.73 36.82
CA THR A 402 -25.30 -11.99 35.91
C THR A 402 -25.47 -12.74 34.60
N LYS A 403 -26.67 -13.29 34.39
CA LYS A 403 -27.00 -14.09 33.20
C LYS A 403 -27.37 -13.16 32.04
N VAL A 404 -26.80 -13.39 30.86
CA VAL A 404 -27.29 -12.77 29.62
C VAL A 404 -28.30 -13.72 29.00
N VAL A 405 -29.43 -13.19 28.54
CA VAL A 405 -30.48 -13.95 27.89
C VAL A 405 -30.79 -13.40 26.51
N LEU A 406 -31.06 -14.32 25.60
CA LEU A 406 -31.50 -14.06 24.24
C LEU A 406 -33.00 -14.29 24.13
N ILE A 407 -33.69 -13.43 23.39
CA ILE A 407 -35.15 -13.46 23.28
C ILE A 407 -35.53 -13.47 21.79
N GLY A 408 -36.18 -14.57 21.37
CA GLY A 408 -36.85 -14.71 20.07
C GLY A 408 -38.35 -14.43 20.14
N ASP A 409 -39.05 -14.59 19.02
CA ASP A 409 -40.47 -14.18 18.87
C ASP A 409 -41.46 -14.92 19.79
N ARG A 410 -41.13 -16.13 20.26
CA ARG A 410 -41.98 -16.95 21.14
C ARG A 410 -41.49 -17.02 22.60
N ILE A 411 -40.74 -16.02 23.09
CA ILE A 411 -40.16 -16.00 24.45
C ILE A 411 -39.30 -17.27 24.72
N LYS A 412 -38.61 -17.78 23.70
CA LYS A 412 -37.52 -18.75 23.95
C LYS A 412 -36.35 -17.99 24.55
N VAL A 413 -36.13 -18.22 25.84
CA VAL A 413 -34.99 -17.70 26.60
C VAL A 413 -33.81 -18.63 26.35
N ALA A 414 -32.89 -18.20 25.51
CA ALA A 414 -31.69 -18.96 25.17
C ALA A 414 -30.43 -18.37 25.84
N ASP A 415 -29.43 -19.22 26.03
CA ASP A 415 -28.11 -18.81 26.51
C ASP A 415 -27.25 -18.25 25.37
N LEU A 416 -26.30 -17.36 25.68
CA LEU A 416 -25.29 -16.89 24.74
C LEU A 416 -24.56 -18.04 24.00
N ARG A 417 -24.43 -19.22 24.61
CA ARG A 417 -23.85 -20.42 23.97
C ARG A 417 -24.59 -20.83 22.68
N GLU A 418 -25.89 -20.58 22.57
CA GLU A 418 -26.67 -20.90 21.36
C GLU A 418 -26.30 -20.02 20.15
N ILE A 419 -25.72 -18.83 20.38
CA ILE A 419 -25.18 -17.98 19.31
C ILE A 419 -23.91 -18.55 18.69
N ALA A 420 -23.11 -19.32 19.46
CA ALA A 420 -21.88 -19.94 18.95
C ALA A 420 -22.18 -21.04 17.92
N ASN A 421 -23.37 -21.63 17.95
CA ASN A 421 -23.79 -22.75 17.09
C ASN A 421 -24.40 -22.29 15.74
N GLY A 422 -24.29 -21.01 15.39
CA GLY A 422 -24.65 -20.52 14.05
C GLY A 422 -26.06 -19.93 13.89
N GLU A 423 -26.85 -19.80 14.97
CA GLU A 423 -28.27 -19.38 14.89
C GLU A 423 -28.55 -17.95 15.38
N ALA A 424 -27.56 -17.06 15.33
CA ALA A 424 -27.67 -15.73 15.93
C ALA A 424 -28.81 -14.85 15.38
N SER A 425 -29.28 -15.11 14.15
CA SER A 425 -30.39 -14.41 13.50
C SER A 425 -31.77 -14.77 14.05
N LYS A 426 -31.92 -15.86 14.82
CA LYS A 426 -33.21 -16.29 15.39
C LYS A 426 -33.63 -15.46 16.62
N TYR A 427 -32.69 -14.74 17.23
CA TYR A 427 -32.95 -13.96 18.44
C TYR A 427 -33.00 -12.47 18.11
N LYS A 428 -34.11 -11.84 18.46
CA LYS A 428 -34.39 -10.43 18.18
C LYS A 428 -33.73 -9.51 19.20
N TYR A 429 -33.67 -9.91 20.47
CA TYR A 429 -33.13 -9.09 21.56
C TYR A 429 -32.11 -9.84 22.42
N VAL A 430 -31.24 -9.07 23.06
CA VAL A 430 -30.29 -9.49 24.10
C VAL A 430 -30.54 -8.62 25.34
N LYS A 431 -30.60 -9.24 26.52
CA LYS A 431 -30.65 -8.48 27.77
C LYS A 431 -29.85 -9.16 28.87
N LEU A 432 -29.47 -8.38 29.88
CA LEU A 432 -29.07 -8.94 31.17
C LEU A 432 -30.35 -9.38 31.91
N SER A 433 -30.30 -10.50 32.61
CA SER A 433 -31.44 -11.02 33.39
C SER A 433 -31.96 -10.01 34.40
N SER A 434 -31.07 -9.20 34.98
CA SER A 434 -31.37 -8.13 35.93
C SER A 434 -31.76 -6.79 35.29
N SER A 435 -31.68 -6.67 33.95
CA SER A 435 -31.99 -5.44 33.23
C SER A 435 -33.40 -5.51 32.63
N LYS A 436 -34.10 -4.38 32.66
CA LYS A 436 -35.37 -4.20 31.95
C LYS A 436 -35.20 -3.98 30.45
N TRP A 437 -34.02 -3.50 30.02
CA TRP A 437 -33.77 -3.10 28.63
C TRP A 437 -33.59 -4.29 27.69
N LEU A 438 -34.37 -4.32 26.61
CA LEU A 438 -34.31 -5.30 25.53
C LEU A 438 -33.49 -4.73 24.36
N ILE A 439 -32.18 -4.98 24.34
CA ILE A 439 -31.28 -4.43 23.32
C ILE A 439 -31.44 -5.24 22.03
N PRO A 440 -31.66 -4.62 20.87
CA PRO A 440 -31.68 -5.34 19.59
C PRO A 440 -30.39 -6.14 19.39
N ASN A 441 -30.53 -7.43 19.04
CA ASN A 441 -29.38 -8.31 18.84
C ASN A 441 -28.63 -8.00 17.54
N VAL A 442 -29.30 -7.39 16.57
CA VAL A 442 -28.67 -6.93 15.33
C VAL A 442 -28.76 -5.41 15.30
N LEU A 443 -27.61 -4.76 15.31
CA LEU A 443 -27.49 -3.32 15.10
C LEU A 443 -26.97 -3.05 13.70
N THR A 444 -27.69 -2.23 12.94
CA THR A 444 -27.23 -1.75 11.63
C THR A 444 -26.40 -0.49 11.84
N VAL A 445 -25.20 -0.44 11.24
CA VAL A 445 -24.36 0.75 11.22
C VAL A 445 -24.78 1.62 10.04
N ASP A 446 -25.82 2.39 10.27
CA ASP A 446 -26.37 3.41 9.38
C ASP A 446 -25.87 4.81 9.79
N GLU A 447 -26.39 5.83 9.12
CA GLU A 447 -26.00 7.22 9.30
C GLU A 447 -26.24 7.71 10.74
N ASP A 448 -27.32 7.30 11.39
CA ASP A 448 -27.63 7.72 12.76
C ASP A 448 -26.69 7.09 13.78
N LEU A 449 -26.45 5.77 13.68
CA LEU A 449 -25.50 5.12 14.58
C LEU A 449 -24.07 5.66 14.35
N ALA A 450 -23.70 5.94 13.11
CA ALA A 450 -22.40 6.55 12.81
C ALA A 450 -22.28 7.97 13.34
N TRP A 451 -23.32 8.80 13.22
CA TRP A 451 -23.35 10.13 13.83
C TRP A 451 -23.20 10.06 15.36
N LEU A 452 -23.94 9.15 16.01
CA LEU A 452 -23.84 8.92 17.46
C LEU A 452 -22.42 8.48 17.86
N LEU A 453 -21.77 7.62 17.08
CA LEU A 453 -20.37 7.23 17.30
C LEU A 453 -19.42 8.42 17.11
N GLY A 454 -19.68 9.32 16.17
CA GLY A 454 -18.92 10.56 15.98
C GLY A 454 -19.00 11.48 17.21
N ILE A 455 -20.23 11.73 17.67
CA ILE A 455 -20.49 12.51 18.89
C ILE A 455 -19.88 11.83 20.12
N PHE A 456 -19.94 10.49 20.22
CA PHE A 456 -19.28 9.77 21.31
C PHE A 456 -17.75 9.88 21.25
N THR A 457 -17.17 9.86 20.06
CA THR A 457 -15.73 10.11 19.90
C THR A 457 -15.35 11.52 20.36
N ALA A 458 -16.18 12.54 20.11
CA ALA A 458 -15.95 13.90 20.60
C ALA A 458 -16.20 14.03 22.11
N GLU A 459 -17.42 13.79 22.55
CA GLU A 459 -17.94 14.16 23.88
C GLU A 459 -18.22 12.98 24.82
N GLY A 460 -18.01 11.77 24.31
CA GLY A 460 -18.29 10.53 25.02
C GLY A 460 -17.18 10.12 25.99
N CYS A 461 -17.61 9.45 27.06
CA CYS A 461 -16.73 8.81 28.04
C CYS A 461 -17.36 7.50 28.54
N GLY A 462 -16.54 6.47 28.73
CA GLY A 462 -16.92 5.24 29.40
C GLY A 462 -16.64 5.31 30.91
N SER A 463 -17.66 5.13 31.74
CA SER A 463 -17.50 5.09 33.19
C SER A 463 -16.85 3.78 33.66
N LYS A 464 -16.07 3.84 34.75
CA LYS A 464 -15.55 2.65 35.46
C LYS A 464 -16.66 1.69 35.92
N LYS A 465 -17.87 2.21 36.14
CA LYS A 465 -19.07 1.43 36.47
C LYS A 465 -19.75 0.79 35.24
N ARG A 466 -19.10 0.83 34.06
CA ARG A 466 -19.54 0.22 32.79
C ARG A 466 -20.87 0.75 32.26
N TYR A 467 -21.00 2.07 32.24
CA TYR A 467 -22.05 2.80 31.52
C TYR A 467 -21.43 3.92 30.69
N LEU A 468 -22.15 4.43 29.69
CA LEU A 468 -21.66 5.50 28.82
C LEU A 468 -22.20 6.85 29.27
N THR A 469 -21.42 7.91 29.04
CA THR A 469 -21.86 9.30 29.23
C THR A 469 -21.45 10.15 28.04
N PHE A 470 -22.30 11.10 27.68
CA PHE A 470 -21.96 12.23 26.80
C PHE A 470 -21.95 13.48 27.67
N ASN A 471 -20.85 14.24 27.65
CA ASN A 471 -20.72 15.48 28.41
C ASN A 471 -20.78 16.63 27.43
N LEU A 472 -21.90 17.33 27.39
CA LEU A 472 -22.21 18.38 26.42
C LEU A 472 -22.28 19.73 27.12
N SER A 473 -22.08 20.81 26.38
CA SER A 473 -22.29 22.17 26.85
C SER A 473 -23.78 22.54 26.90
N ARG A 474 -24.12 23.62 27.61
CA ARG A 474 -25.53 24.04 27.78
C ARG A 474 -26.21 24.39 26.44
N ASN A 475 -25.46 24.94 25.48
CA ASN A 475 -25.91 25.31 24.14
C ASN A 475 -26.09 24.12 23.19
N GLU A 476 -25.72 22.90 23.61
CA GLU A 476 -25.82 21.67 22.81
C GLU A 476 -27.05 20.82 23.16
N GLU A 477 -28.11 21.45 23.69
CA GLU A 477 -29.33 20.72 24.08
C GLU A 477 -29.96 19.93 22.92
N ASN A 478 -29.87 20.43 21.69
CA ASN A 478 -30.37 19.73 20.51
C ASN A 478 -29.56 18.46 20.20
N ILE A 479 -28.24 18.48 20.45
CA ILE A 479 -27.39 17.30 20.33
C ILE A 479 -27.80 16.27 21.39
N ALA A 480 -28.00 16.70 22.63
CA ALA A 480 -28.43 15.82 23.72
C ALA A 480 -29.78 15.12 23.43
N LYS A 481 -30.75 15.86 22.87
CA LYS A 481 -32.05 15.30 22.45
C LYS A 481 -31.89 14.26 21.35
N ARG A 482 -31.13 14.59 20.30
CA ARG A 482 -30.87 13.67 19.19
C ARG A 482 -30.11 12.42 19.62
N VAL A 483 -29.14 12.54 20.52
CA VAL A 483 -28.46 11.39 21.15
C VAL A 483 -29.48 10.49 21.85
N ALA A 484 -30.41 11.06 22.61
CA ALA A 484 -31.43 10.29 23.32
C ALA A 484 -32.43 9.59 22.37
N GLU A 485 -32.83 10.26 21.29
CA GLU A 485 -33.68 9.69 20.23
C GLU A 485 -33.02 8.47 19.59
N ILE A 486 -31.76 8.60 19.13
CA ILE A 486 -31.04 7.50 18.50
C ILE A 486 -30.81 6.34 19.48
N LEU A 487 -30.52 6.62 20.75
CA LEU A 487 -30.39 5.59 21.78
C LEU A 487 -31.69 4.81 21.99
N LYS A 488 -32.83 5.50 21.95
CA LYS A 488 -34.14 4.89 22.06
C LYS A 488 -34.46 4.03 20.84
N GLU A 489 -34.24 4.55 19.64
CA GLU A 489 -34.58 3.84 18.40
C GLU A 489 -33.66 2.65 18.12
N LYS A 490 -32.33 2.84 18.23
CA LYS A 490 -31.35 1.82 17.84
C LYS A 490 -31.08 0.82 18.96
N PHE A 491 -31.12 1.24 20.21
CA PHE A 491 -30.75 0.41 21.35
C PHE A 491 -31.91 0.08 22.29
N ASN A 492 -33.09 0.67 22.10
CA ASN A 492 -34.23 0.52 22.99
C ASN A 492 -33.88 0.88 24.46
N ILE A 493 -33.18 2.02 24.63
CA ILE A 493 -32.80 2.57 25.93
C ILE A 493 -33.26 4.02 26.00
N ASP A 494 -33.95 4.38 27.09
CA ASP A 494 -34.13 5.78 27.46
C ASP A 494 -32.96 6.21 28.37
N PRO A 495 -32.09 7.13 27.92
CA PRO A 495 -31.01 7.64 28.75
C PRO A 495 -31.51 8.65 29.79
N TYR A 496 -30.72 8.87 30.84
CA TYR A 496 -30.96 9.95 31.79
C TYR A 496 -30.27 11.23 31.31
N ILE A 497 -31.01 12.33 31.23
CA ILE A 497 -30.45 13.64 30.89
C ILE A 497 -30.40 14.48 32.17
N LEU A 498 -29.18 14.73 32.65
CA LEU A 498 -28.92 15.64 33.75
C LEU A 498 -28.51 17.00 33.19
N LYS A 499 -29.08 18.07 33.74
CA LYS A 499 -28.82 19.44 33.30
C LYS A 499 -28.39 20.28 34.50
N ASN A 500 -27.29 21.02 34.37
CA ASN A 500 -26.96 22.11 35.27
C ASN A 500 -26.88 23.43 34.46
N GLU A 501 -26.38 24.51 35.07
CA GLU A 501 -26.29 25.82 34.42
C GLU A 501 -25.34 25.84 33.21
N LYS A 502 -24.28 25.02 33.21
CA LYS A 502 -23.19 25.06 32.21
C LYS A 502 -23.12 23.83 31.30
N GLU A 503 -23.69 22.71 31.72
CA GLU A 503 -23.45 21.38 31.18
C GLU A 503 -24.76 20.59 31.04
N ILE A 504 -24.80 19.73 30.03
CA ILE A 504 -25.80 18.69 29.84
C ILE A 504 -25.09 17.34 29.81
N ARG A 505 -25.45 16.43 30.71
CA ARG A 505 -24.89 15.07 30.75
C ARG A 505 -25.95 14.06 30.37
N VAL A 506 -25.73 13.34 29.28
CA VAL A 506 -26.57 12.20 28.88
C VAL A 506 -25.92 10.92 29.40
N ILE A 507 -26.60 10.18 30.27
CA ILE A 507 -26.14 8.93 30.87
C ILE A 507 -26.88 7.78 30.23
N VAL A 508 -26.16 6.82 29.66
CA VAL A 508 -26.72 5.60 29.05
C VAL A 508 -26.58 4.44 30.03
N PRO A 509 -27.65 4.05 30.76
CA PRO A 509 -27.57 3.08 31.85
C PRO A 509 -27.59 1.63 31.36
N SER A 510 -26.71 1.27 30.42
CA SER A 510 -26.65 -0.08 29.86
C SER A 510 -25.23 -0.61 29.73
N ARG A 511 -24.96 -1.70 30.45
CA ARG A 511 -23.70 -2.42 30.38
C ARG A 511 -23.50 -3.13 29.04
N ILE A 512 -24.57 -3.62 28.42
CA ILE A 512 -24.48 -4.24 27.07
C ILE A 512 -24.02 -3.20 26.06
N VAL A 513 -24.60 -2.00 26.06
CA VAL A 513 -24.20 -0.93 25.13
C VAL A 513 -22.79 -0.46 25.41
N TYR A 514 -22.38 -0.39 26.69
CA TYR A 514 -20.98 -0.18 27.04
C TYR A 514 -20.04 -1.22 26.39
N GLU A 515 -20.35 -2.52 26.48
CA GLU A 515 -19.53 -3.57 25.85
C GLU A 515 -19.48 -3.44 24.32
N VAL A 516 -20.58 -3.01 23.68
CA VAL A 516 -20.62 -2.80 22.23
C VAL A 516 -19.70 -1.65 21.84
N PHE A 517 -19.75 -0.51 22.53
CA PHE A 517 -18.87 0.63 22.25
C PHE A 517 -17.40 0.30 22.54
N ASP A 518 -17.13 -0.48 23.59
CA ASP A 518 -15.79 -0.99 23.91
C ASP A 518 -15.27 -1.93 22.81
N TRP A 519 -16.09 -2.87 22.35
CA TRP A 519 -15.75 -3.79 21.26
C TRP A 519 -15.50 -3.07 19.93
N LEU A 520 -16.27 -2.01 19.65
CA LEU A 520 -16.05 -1.14 18.49
C LEU A 520 -14.75 -0.33 18.57
N GLY A 521 -14.10 -0.28 19.74
CA GLY A 521 -12.93 0.56 19.98
C GLY A 521 -13.26 2.05 20.12
N ALA A 522 -14.52 2.40 20.42
CA ALA A 522 -14.97 3.78 20.57
C ALA A 522 -14.60 4.37 21.94
N LEU A 523 -14.30 3.54 22.95
CA LEU A 523 -13.85 4.00 24.26
C LEU A 523 -12.40 4.51 24.21
N GLY A 524 -12.06 5.42 25.13
CA GLY A 524 -10.71 5.91 25.29
C GLY A 524 -10.64 7.20 26.10
N THR A 525 -9.42 7.62 26.38
CA THR A 525 -9.13 8.96 26.92
C THR A 525 -8.94 9.94 25.76
N ALA A 526 -8.88 11.25 26.05
CA ALA A 526 -8.58 12.28 25.05
C ALA A 526 -7.33 11.98 24.20
N ARG A 527 -6.34 11.25 24.75
CA ARG A 527 -5.09 10.87 24.06
C ARG A 527 -5.14 9.51 23.34
N SER A 528 -6.14 8.67 23.62
CA SER A 528 -6.23 7.30 23.10
C SER A 528 -7.49 7.02 22.27
N LYS A 529 -8.40 7.99 22.17
CA LYS A 529 -9.56 7.95 21.27
C LYS A 529 -9.13 7.65 19.83
N ARG A 530 -9.97 6.96 19.08
CA ARG A 530 -9.71 6.49 17.72
C ARG A 530 -11.03 6.31 16.98
N ILE A 531 -10.97 6.28 15.65
CA ILE A 531 -12.14 5.97 14.81
C ILE A 531 -12.44 4.47 14.92
N PRO A 532 -13.70 4.08 15.19
CA PRO A 532 -14.11 2.68 15.16
C PRO A 532 -13.88 2.03 13.78
N ASP A 533 -13.30 0.83 13.75
CA ASP A 533 -12.94 0.12 12.51
C ASP A 533 -14.10 -0.04 11.52
N VAL A 534 -15.32 -0.14 12.06
CA VAL A 534 -16.54 -0.32 11.27
C VAL A 534 -16.80 0.88 10.34
N ILE A 535 -16.36 2.09 10.72
CA ILE A 535 -16.55 3.31 9.94
C ILE A 535 -15.74 3.25 8.64
N PHE A 536 -14.47 2.84 8.69
CA PHE A 536 -13.64 2.67 7.48
C PHE A 536 -14.17 1.61 6.51
N ASN A 537 -15.07 0.75 6.97
CA ASN A 537 -15.67 -0.33 6.19
C ASN A 537 -17.17 -0.12 5.94
N SER A 538 -17.64 1.13 6.01
CA SER A 538 -19.05 1.50 5.80
C SER A 538 -19.26 2.29 4.50
N PRO A 539 -20.51 2.46 4.04
CA PRO A 539 -20.83 3.35 2.93
C PRO A 539 -20.36 4.80 3.15
N LYS A 540 -20.15 5.52 2.05
CA LYS A 540 -19.70 6.92 2.09
C LYS A 540 -20.62 7.80 2.93
N SER A 541 -21.94 7.61 2.85
CA SER A 541 -22.93 8.35 3.65
C SER A 541 -22.74 8.15 5.16
N VAL A 542 -22.51 6.91 5.59
CA VAL A 542 -22.23 6.54 6.99
C VAL A 542 -20.92 7.16 7.47
N VAL A 543 -19.88 7.14 6.64
CA VAL A 543 -18.59 7.80 6.92
C VAL A 543 -18.75 9.31 7.09
N LEU A 544 -19.49 9.96 6.18
CA LEU A 544 -19.78 11.39 6.27
C LEU A 544 -20.59 11.73 7.52
N SER A 545 -21.56 10.87 7.89
CA SER A 545 -22.36 11.04 9.10
C SER A 545 -21.52 10.93 10.37
N TYR A 546 -20.56 10.01 10.42
CA TYR A 546 -19.58 9.92 11.52
C TYR A 546 -18.72 11.18 11.62
N LEU A 547 -18.13 11.64 10.50
CA LEU A 547 -17.33 12.86 10.47
C LEU A 547 -18.14 14.08 10.91
N ARG A 548 -19.40 14.17 10.49
CA ARG A 548 -20.33 15.21 10.90
C ARG A 548 -20.58 15.18 12.41
N GLY A 549 -20.89 14.01 12.98
CA GLY A 549 -21.06 13.88 14.44
C GLY A 549 -19.80 14.28 15.21
N LEU A 550 -18.62 13.92 14.70
CA LEU A 550 -17.35 14.32 15.31
C LEU A 550 -17.14 15.85 15.31
N ILE A 551 -17.47 16.51 14.19
CA ILE A 551 -17.36 17.96 14.02
C ILE A 551 -18.44 18.70 14.83
N GLU A 552 -19.66 18.19 14.93
CA GLU A 552 -20.73 18.82 15.71
C GLU A 552 -20.45 18.76 17.22
N GLY A 553 -19.65 17.79 17.70
CA GLY A 553 -19.20 17.74 19.09
C GLY A 553 -18.01 18.66 19.37
N ASP A 554 -16.86 18.39 18.73
CA ASP A 554 -15.57 19.01 19.09
C ASP A 554 -15.10 20.08 18.08
N GLY A 555 -15.90 20.37 17.05
CA GLY A 555 -15.54 21.24 15.93
C GLY A 555 -16.24 22.60 15.96
N HIS A 556 -15.65 23.57 15.27
CA HIS A 556 -16.26 24.87 15.03
C HIS A 556 -15.91 25.41 13.64
N VAL A 557 -16.64 26.42 13.18
CA VAL A 557 -16.36 27.12 11.92
C VAL A 557 -15.75 28.49 12.25
N ASP A 558 -14.54 28.76 11.76
CA ASP A 558 -13.86 30.03 11.98
C ASP A 558 -14.48 31.20 11.14
N SER A 559 -13.93 32.40 11.30
CA SER A 559 -14.39 33.60 10.59
C SER A 559 -14.22 33.53 9.07
N ASP A 560 -13.27 32.71 8.61
CA ASP A 560 -12.96 32.48 7.20
C ASP A 560 -13.81 31.34 6.61
N GLY A 561 -14.66 30.73 7.44
CA GLY A 561 -15.50 29.61 7.07
C GLY A 561 -14.79 28.26 7.15
N ASN A 562 -13.56 28.14 7.64
CA ASN A 562 -12.93 26.83 7.73
C ASN A 562 -13.50 26.04 8.92
N ILE A 563 -13.71 24.74 8.73
CA ILE A 563 -14.03 23.84 9.84
C ILE A 563 -12.73 23.53 10.57
N ILE A 564 -12.72 23.77 11.88
CA ILE A 564 -11.61 23.49 12.78
C ILE A 564 -12.04 22.37 13.72
N TYR A 565 -11.28 21.29 13.74
CA TYR A 565 -11.43 20.17 14.67
C TYR A 565 -10.11 19.95 15.41
N SER A 566 -10.15 19.84 16.73
CA SER A 566 -8.94 19.65 17.54
C SER A 566 -9.00 18.34 18.30
N THR A 567 -7.85 17.67 18.46
CA THR A 567 -7.77 16.44 19.28
C THR A 567 -6.40 16.28 19.92
N ARG A 568 -6.35 15.64 21.09
CA ARG A 568 -5.11 15.22 21.76
C ARG A 568 -4.66 13.82 21.39
N SER A 569 -5.45 13.09 20.60
CA SER A 569 -5.10 11.76 20.14
C SER A 569 -4.39 11.84 18.81
N LYS A 570 -3.10 11.50 18.81
CA LYS A 570 -2.28 11.39 17.60
C LYS A 570 -2.88 10.40 16.59
N THR A 571 -3.40 9.28 17.09
CA THR A 571 -4.06 8.25 16.27
C THR A 571 -5.32 8.78 15.62
N LEU A 572 -6.20 9.42 16.41
CA LEU A 572 -7.44 10.00 15.89
C LEU A 572 -7.14 11.09 14.86
N SER A 573 -6.16 11.96 15.12
CA SER A 573 -5.76 13.01 14.18
C SER A 573 -5.39 12.44 12.81
N LYS A 574 -4.53 11.41 12.80
CA LYS A 574 -4.10 10.74 11.56
C LYS A 574 -5.25 10.00 10.87
N GLN A 575 -6.11 9.34 11.64
CA GLN A 575 -7.27 8.62 11.11
C GLN A 575 -8.32 9.57 10.51
N VAL A 576 -8.63 10.69 11.16
CA VAL A 576 -9.55 11.72 10.63
C VAL A 576 -8.98 12.32 9.35
N TYR A 577 -7.67 12.62 9.33
CA TYR A 577 -7.00 13.09 8.11
C TYR A 577 -7.19 12.13 6.94
N LEU A 578 -6.88 10.84 7.16
CA LEU A 578 -7.04 9.81 6.13
C LEU A 578 -8.50 9.63 5.69
N LEU A 579 -9.45 9.66 6.63
CA LEU A 579 -10.87 9.53 6.34
C LEU A 579 -11.38 10.72 5.50
N LEU A 580 -10.85 11.93 5.74
CA LEU A 580 -11.11 13.12 4.91
C LEU A 580 -10.55 12.95 3.50
N LEU A 581 -9.32 12.46 3.35
CA LEU A 581 -8.74 12.16 2.03
C LEU A 581 -9.55 11.11 1.25
N MET A 582 -10.08 10.10 1.96
CA MET A 582 -10.92 9.04 1.38
C MET A 582 -12.25 9.57 0.84
N VAL A 583 -12.87 10.53 1.53
CA VAL A 583 -14.10 11.17 1.01
C VAL A 583 -13.81 12.20 -0.07
N GLY A 584 -12.55 12.61 -0.26
CA GLY A 584 -12.09 13.53 -1.30
C GLY A 584 -11.91 14.97 -0.81
N THR A 585 -11.48 15.12 0.44
CA THR A 585 -11.20 16.40 1.09
C THR A 585 -9.75 16.42 1.54
N LEU A 586 -9.00 17.47 1.17
CA LEU A 586 -7.63 17.68 1.63
C LEU A 586 -7.63 18.63 2.85
N PRO A 587 -7.52 18.09 4.08
CA PRO A 587 -7.37 18.93 5.26
C PRO A 587 -5.92 19.38 5.46
N SER A 588 -5.75 20.37 6.33
CA SER A 588 -4.45 20.74 6.87
C SER A 588 -4.36 20.40 8.36
N VAL A 589 -3.17 20.03 8.84
CA VAL A 589 -2.93 19.75 10.27
C VAL A 589 -1.76 20.56 10.79
N THR A 590 -2.00 21.22 11.92
CA THR A 590 -0.99 21.89 12.73
C THR A 590 -0.89 21.22 14.09
N VAL A 591 0.32 21.12 14.63
CA VAL A 591 0.57 20.56 15.96
C VAL A 591 0.95 21.72 16.90
N ASN A 592 0.11 21.98 17.91
CA ASN A 592 0.30 23.03 18.90
C ASN A 592 0.43 22.39 20.29
N GLY A 593 1.67 22.17 20.74
CA GLY A 593 1.92 21.38 21.95
C GLY A 593 1.41 19.94 21.79
N ASP A 594 0.47 19.55 22.64
CA ASP A 594 -0.19 18.23 22.59
C ASP A 594 -1.43 18.18 21.66
N ASP A 595 -1.89 19.34 21.17
CA ASP A 595 -3.12 19.44 20.40
C ASP A 595 -2.85 19.37 18.89
N TYR A 596 -3.56 18.48 18.21
CA TYR A 596 -3.59 18.35 16.75
C TYR A 596 -4.81 19.10 16.22
N VAL A 597 -4.57 20.20 15.51
CA VAL A 597 -5.63 21.04 14.93
C VAL A 597 -5.77 20.70 13.46
N ILE A 598 -6.88 20.08 13.09
CA ILE A 598 -7.28 19.77 11.72
C ILE A 598 -8.16 20.90 11.20
N ARG A 599 -7.76 21.49 10.08
CA ARG A 599 -8.53 22.52 9.38
C ARG A 599 -8.98 22.01 8.01
N ILE A 600 -10.29 22.05 7.77
CA ILE A 600 -10.92 21.73 6.49
C ILE A 600 -11.33 23.05 5.84
N GLY A 601 -10.69 23.39 4.73
CA GLY A 601 -10.91 24.68 4.08
C GLY A 601 -12.26 24.76 3.36
N ALA A 602 -12.96 25.89 3.50
CA ALA A 602 -14.17 26.21 2.74
C ALA A 602 -13.88 26.71 1.32
N SER A 603 -12.96 26.04 0.61
CA SER A 603 -12.56 26.41 -0.74
C SER A 603 -12.75 25.24 -1.72
N ARG A 604 -13.08 25.56 -2.98
CA ARG A 604 -13.27 24.55 -4.04
C ARG A 604 -11.99 23.77 -4.35
N HIS A 605 -10.86 24.27 -3.88
CA HIS A 605 -9.55 23.63 -4.05
C HIS A 605 -9.31 22.52 -3.03
N ASN A 606 -9.92 22.59 -1.85
CA ASN A 606 -9.65 21.67 -0.74
C ASN A 606 -10.81 20.71 -0.48
N THR A 607 -12.06 21.15 -0.69
CA THR A 607 -13.26 20.40 -0.31
C THR A 607 -14.35 20.52 -1.36
N VAL A 608 -14.91 19.39 -1.80
CA VAL A 608 -16.10 19.37 -2.66
C VAL A 608 -17.27 20.01 -1.92
N LEU A 609 -18.01 20.92 -2.58
CA LEU A 609 -19.08 21.70 -1.95
C LEU A 609 -20.14 20.83 -1.26
N GLU A 610 -20.52 19.71 -1.87
CA GLU A 610 -21.47 18.74 -1.29
C GLU A 610 -20.97 18.16 0.04
N ILE A 611 -19.69 17.79 0.11
CA ILE A 611 -19.07 17.26 1.32
C ILE A 611 -19.03 18.35 2.39
N TYR A 612 -18.57 19.54 2.02
CA TYR A 612 -18.52 20.68 2.94
C TYR A 612 -19.92 21.00 3.50
N GLY A 613 -20.95 21.05 2.64
CA GLY A 613 -22.33 21.27 3.05
C GLY A 613 -22.86 20.17 3.98
N THR A 614 -22.49 18.91 3.74
CA THR A 614 -22.82 17.77 4.61
C THR A 614 -22.19 17.92 5.99
N LEU A 615 -20.92 18.35 6.07
CA LEU A 615 -20.20 18.52 7.33
C LEU A 615 -20.65 19.75 8.12
N THR A 616 -21.31 20.72 7.48
CA THR A 616 -21.72 22.01 8.08
C THR A 616 -23.22 22.26 8.13
N LEU A 617 -24.05 21.27 7.75
CA LEU A 617 -25.52 21.41 7.71
C LEU A 617 -26.01 22.57 6.81
N GLY A 618 -25.33 22.83 5.69
CA GLY A 618 -25.81 23.82 4.73
C GLY A 618 -25.57 25.28 5.11
N ILE A 619 -24.62 25.58 6.03
CA ILE A 619 -24.08 26.94 6.19
C ILE A 619 -23.22 27.29 4.97
N MET A 620 -23.87 27.46 3.81
CA MET A 620 -23.22 27.79 2.53
C MET A 620 -22.72 29.25 2.50
N SER A 621 -23.24 30.11 3.38
CA SER A 621 -23.03 31.57 3.36
C SER A 621 -21.61 32.03 3.71
N ARG A 622 -20.70 31.11 4.10
CA ARG A 622 -19.31 31.42 4.46
C ARG A 622 -18.26 30.80 3.55
N TYR A 623 -18.66 30.25 2.41
CA TYR A 623 -17.73 29.67 1.44
C TYR A 623 -16.86 30.78 0.80
N LYS A 624 -15.65 30.99 1.31
CA LYS A 624 -14.71 32.05 0.90
C LYS A 624 -13.44 31.47 0.27
N ALA A 625 -12.71 32.31 -0.47
CA ALA A 625 -11.39 31.96 -0.98
C ALA A 625 -10.39 31.83 0.19
N GLY A 626 -10.22 30.61 0.72
CA GLY A 626 -9.27 30.32 1.79
C GLY A 626 -7.81 30.29 1.32
N ASN A 627 -6.89 30.49 2.25
CA ASN A 627 -5.44 30.43 2.02
C ASN A 627 -4.99 29.03 1.56
N ILE A 628 -4.12 28.99 0.55
CA ILE A 628 -3.55 27.75 0.01
C ILE A 628 -2.49 27.23 0.99
N THR A 629 -2.73 26.08 1.62
CA THR A 629 -1.78 25.48 2.56
C THR A 629 -0.66 24.72 1.83
N HIS A 630 -1.03 23.91 0.83
CA HIS A 630 -0.11 23.11 0.03
C HIS A 630 0.28 23.88 -1.24
N VAL A 631 1.40 24.60 -1.15
CA VAL A 631 1.93 25.42 -2.25
C VAL A 631 3.03 24.64 -2.97
N ILE A 632 2.90 24.49 -4.29
CA ILE A 632 3.89 23.82 -5.14
C ILE A 632 4.97 24.83 -5.56
N PRO A 633 6.26 24.62 -5.23
CA PRO A 633 7.32 25.57 -5.58
C PRO A 633 7.53 25.60 -7.10
N LEU A 634 7.73 26.81 -7.65
CA LEU A 634 7.93 27.00 -9.09
C LEU A 634 9.40 27.16 -9.44
N ASN A 635 9.88 26.37 -10.41
CA ASN A 635 11.18 26.58 -11.03
C ASN A 635 11.15 27.79 -12.00
N ARG A 636 12.33 28.20 -12.47
CA ARG A 636 12.49 29.37 -13.34
C ARG A 636 11.66 29.28 -14.62
N ASN A 637 11.53 28.09 -15.20
CA ASN A 637 10.83 27.88 -16.47
C ASN A 637 9.32 28.04 -16.29
N ILE A 638 8.74 27.41 -15.25
CA ILE A 638 7.32 27.55 -14.94
C ILE A 638 6.97 29.00 -14.58
N ARG A 639 7.82 29.68 -13.80
CA ARG A 639 7.60 31.11 -13.50
C ARG A 639 7.53 31.97 -14.74
N LYS A 640 8.42 31.76 -15.72
CA LYS A 640 8.39 32.49 -17.00
C LYS A 640 7.08 32.26 -17.75
N LEU A 641 6.64 31.01 -17.85
CA LEU A 641 5.36 30.66 -18.51
C LEU A 641 4.16 31.29 -17.80
N MET A 642 4.16 31.28 -16.46
CA MET A 642 3.12 31.93 -15.67
C MET A 642 3.06 33.44 -15.90
N ILE A 643 4.21 34.12 -15.95
CA ILE A 643 4.27 35.57 -16.25
C ILE A 643 3.79 35.84 -17.68
N GLN A 644 4.15 35.01 -18.66
CA GLN A 644 3.69 35.17 -20.04
C GLN A 644 2.17 35.05 -20.16
N LEU A 645 1.55 34.05 -19.53
CA LEU A 645 0.09 33.91 -19.55
C LEU A 645 -0.61 35.00 -18.75
N MET A 646 0.00 35.46 -17.65
CA MET A 646 -0.50 36.60 -16.87
C MET A 646 -0.52 37.88 -17.72
N ASN A 647 0.57 38.18 -18.43
CA ASN A 647 0.64 39.35 -19.32
C ASN A 647 -0.37 39.28 -20.48
N LYS A 648 -0.80 38.07 -20.85
CA LYS A 648 -1.86 37.84 -21.85
C LYS A 648 -3.28 37.86 -21.26
N GLY A 649 -3.43 38.09 -19.95
CA GLY A 649 -4.73 38.05 -19.26
C GLY A 649 -5.34 36.66 -19.11
N LEU A 650 -4.59 35.59 -19.42
CA LEU A 650 -5.09 34.21 -19.41
C LEU A 650 -5.02 33.55 -18.02
N LEU A 651 -4.28 34.14 -17.09
CA LEU A 651 -4.10 33.60 -15.74
C LEU A 651 -3.76 34.68 -14.71
N ALA A 652 -4.29 34.56 -13.49
CA ALA A 652 -3.92 35.41 -12.36
C ALA A 652 -2.72 34.81 -11.61
N TYR A 653 -1.61 35.56 -11.53
CA TYR A 653 -0.38 35.17 -10.84
C TYR A 653 0.27 36.38 -10.17
N SER A 654 0.91 36.18 -9.02
CA SER A 654 1.75 37.20 -8.40
C SER A 654 3.20 36.75 -8.45
N SER A 655 4.05 37.53 -9.13
CA SER A 655 5.49 37.27 -9.24
C SER A 655 6.22 37.31 -7.90
N ALA A 656 5.61 37.88 -6.85
CA ALA A 656 6.13 37.90 -5.49
C ALA A 656 6.04 36.52 -4.79
N THR A 657 5.23 35.59 -5.31
CA THR A 657 5.03 34.27 -4.69
C THR A 657 6.10 33.26 -5.13
N LYS A 658 6.62 32.48 -4.18
CA LYS A 658 7.66 31.45 -4.46
C LYS A 658 7.09 30.17 -5.08
N GLY A 659 5.77 29.98 -5.03
CA GLY A 659 5.06 28.78 -5.43
C GLY A 659 3.62 29.08 -5.87
N SER A 660 2.89 28.06 -6.34
CA SER A 660 1.50 28.20 -6.83
C SER A 660 0.61 27.06 -6.33
N SER A 661 -0.70 27.24 -6.43
CA SER A 661 -1.66 26.17 -6.14
C SER A 661 -1.69 25.13 -7.26
N LYS A 662 -2.09 23.90 -6.92
CA LYS A 662 -2.36 22.85 -7.91
C LYS A 662 -3.39 23.28 -8.95
N ALA A 663 -4.45 23.98 -8.53
CA ALA A 663 -5.49 24.48 -9.44
C ALA A 663 -4.98 25.55 -10.42
N THR A 664 -4.12 26.45 -9.97
CA THR A 664 -3.48 27.44 -10.84
C THR A 664 -2.55 26.77 -11.85
N LEU A 665 -1.79 25.76 -11.43
CA LEU A 665 -0.96 24.97 -12.33
C LEU A 665 -1.77 24.10 -13.30
N LEU A 666 -2.96 23.65 -12.90
CA LEU A 666 -3.89 22.96 -13.81
C LEU A 666 -4.41 23.92 -14.89
N LYS A 667 -4.72 25.18 -14.54
CA LYS A 667 -5.04 26.21 -15.54
C LYS A 667 -3.88 26.46 -16.50
N LEU A 668 -2.65 26.50 -15.98
CA LEU A 668 -1.45 26.60 -16.81
C LEU A 668 -1.38 25.42 -17.80
N TYR A 669 -1.49 24.18 -17.30
CA TYR A 669 -1.51 22.96 -18.12
C TYR A 669 -2.58 23.03 -19.23
N ASN A 670 -3.82 23.40 -18.89
CA ASN A 670 -4.91 23.52 -19.86
C ASN A 670 -4.65 24.55 -20.97
N ASN A 671 -3.81 25.56 -20.72
CA ASN A 671 -3.46 26.58 -21.72
C ASN A 671 -2.29 26.16 -22.63
N ILE A 672 -1.36 25.32 -22.14
CA ILE A 672 -0.11 24.99 -22.85
C ILE A 672 -0.03 23.53 -23.30
N GLY A 673 -0.94 22.68 -22.84
CA GLY A 673 -1.07 21.26 -23.21
C GLY A 673 -0.08 20.30 -22.52
N GLN A 674 0.98 20.80 -21.86
CA GLN A 674 1.99 19.96 -21.22
C GLN A 674 2.72 20.68 -20.07
N LEU A 675 3.18 19.93 -19.07
CA LEU A 675 4.09 20.42 -18.04
C LEU A 675 5.34 19.52 -17.96
N PRO A 676 6.45 19.96 -17.34
CA PRO A 676 7.54 19.05 -17.04
C PRO A 676 7.01 17.85 -16.23
N SER A 677 7.41 16.63 -16.61
CA SER A 677 6.88 15.35 -16.13
C SER A 677 6.41 15.36 -14.66
N ASP A 678 7.26 15.77 -13.72
CA ASP A 678 6.91 15.69 -12.29
C ASP A 678 5.95 16.78 -11.83
N TYR A 679 5.95 17.96 -12.46
CA TYR A 679 4.86 18.93 -12.26
C TYR A 679 3.54 18.37 -12.78
N GLU A 680 3.54 17.75 -13.96
CA GLU A 680 2.33 17.16 -14.54
C GLU A 680 1.77 16.06 -13.67
N LYS A 681 2.60 15.14 -13.18
CA LYS A 681 2.21 14.08 -12.23
C LYS A 681 1.62 14.65 -10.94
N ILE A 682 2.20 15.70 -10.38
CA ILE A 682 1.64 16.35 -9.19
C ILE A 682 0.31 17.04 -9.52
N VAL A 683 0.19 17.67 -10.68
CA VAL A 683 -0.99 18.46 -11.09
C VAL A 683 -2.18 17.59 -11.51
N LEU A 684 -1.94 16.47 -12.18
CA LEU A 684 -2.98 15.56 -12.68
C LEU A 684 -3.19 14.33 -11.79
N GLY A 685 -2.24 14.02 -10.91
CA GLY A 685 -2.27 12.89 -9.99
C GLY A 685 -3.05 13.14 -8.71
N ASP A 686 -2.87 12.25 -7.73
CA ASP A 686 -3.58 12.27 -6.44
C ASP A 686 -2.68 12.77 -5.28
N VAL A 687 -1.56 13.43 -5.60
CA VAL A 687 -0.59 13.96 -4.64
C VAL A 687 -0.45 15.48 -4.71
N VAL A 688 0.02 16.07 -3.61
CA VAL A 688 0.51 17.45 -3.47
C VAL A 688 1.81 17.44 -2.67
N VAL A 689 2.32 18.63 -2.30
CA VAL A 689 3.54 18.75 -1.50
C VAL A 689 3.32 19.55 -0.22
N THR A 690 4.14 19.27 0.79
CA THR A 690 4.17 20.00 2.07
C THR A 690 5.58 20.46 2.39
N GLU A 691 5.72 21.71 2.84
CA GLU A 691 7.01 22.32 3.14
C GLU A 691 7.54 21.86 4.50
N VAL A 692 8.80 21.45 4.57
CA VAL A 692 9.51 21.15 5.81
C VAL A 692 9.86 22.46 6.52
N LYS A 693 9.42 22.61 7.77
CA LYS A 693 9.66 23.80 8.59
C LYS A 693 10.82 23.61 9.56
N GLU A 694 10.86 22.47 10.21
CA GLU A 694 11.82 22.18 11.27
C GLU A 694 12.07 20.67 11.34
N ILE A 695 13.25 20.27 11.80
CA ILE A 695 13.60 18.87 12.01
C ILE A 695 14.20 18.75 13.41
N GLU A 696 13.57 17.95 14.25
CA GLU A 696 14.07 17.60 15.58
C GLU A 696 14.62 16.17 15.59
N ARG A 697 15.53 15.87 16.51
CA ARG A 697 16.10 14.54 16.73
C ARG A 697 15.72 14.04 18.12
N ARG A 698 15.32 12.77 18.21
CA ARG A 698 14.98 12.14 19.50
C ARG A 698 15.53 10.73 19.58
N LYS A 699 16.29 10.43 20.63
CA LYS A 699 16.73 9.06 20.92
C LYS A 699 15.54 8.11 21.05
N TYR A 700 15.67 6.94 20.44
CA TYR A 700 14.63 5.92 20.41
C TYR A 700 15.27 4.54 20.43
N ARG A 701 14.80 3.72 21.38
CA ARG A 701 15.11 2.31 21.43
C ARG A 701 13.81 1.52 21.38
N GLY A 702 13.64 0.71 20.35
CA GLY A 702 12.40 -0.02 20.14
C GLY A 702 12.31 -0.60 18.74
N PHE A 703 11.22 -1.31 18.48
CA PHE A 703 10.96 -1.84 17.15
C PHE A 703 10.57 -0.72 16.19
N VAL A 704 11.02 -0.84 14.96
CA VAL A 704 10.53 -0.09 13.80
C VAL A 704 10.06 -1.10 12.76
N TYR A 705 9.15 -0.64 11.91
CA TYR A 705 8.36 -1.47 11.02
C TYR A 705 8.49 -0.96 9.59
N ASP A 706 8.31 -1.84 8.62
CA ASP A 706 8.15 -1.46 7.23
C ASP A 706 7.26 -2.48 6.50
N ILE A 707 6.83 -2.14 5.30
CA ILE A 707 6.15 -3.04 4.39
C ILE A 707 6.82 -3.04 3.04
N ALA A 708 6.68 -4.15 2.33
CA ALA A 708 7.23 -4.34 1.02
C ALA A 708 6.13 -4.22 -0.03
N VAL A 709 6.22 -3.24 -0.93
CA VAL A 709 5.26 -2.94 -2.01
C VAL A 709 5.95 -3.05 -3.37
N PRO A 710 5.94 -4.24 -4.01
CA PRO A 710 6.67 -4.58 -5.24
C PRO A 710 6.67 -3.60 -6.39
N GLU A 711 5.55 -2.96 -6.63
CA GLU A 711 5.31 -2.29 -7.89
C GLU A 711 5.77 -0.83 -7.86
N TYR A 712 5.48 -0.14 -6.75
CA TYR A 712 5.61 1.31 -6.65
C TYR A 712 6.53 1.78 -5.51
N GLU A 713 7.11 0.84 -4.77
CA GLU A 713 8.11 1.12 -3.73
C GLU A 713 7.67 2.18 -2.70
N SER A 714 6.37 2.25 -2.41
CA SER A 714 5.80 3.27 -1.53
C SER A 714 4.55 2.81 -0.81
N PHE A 715 4.21 3.50 0.28
CA PHE A 715 2.92 3.33 0.95
C PHE A 715 2.45 4.65 1.56
N ILE A 716 1.13 4.76 1.73
CA ILE A 716 0.52 5.92 2.40
C ILE A 716 0.42 5.67 3.90
N GLY A 717 1.02 6.56 4.68
CA GLY A 717 0.90 6.55 6.14
C GLY A 717 -0.02 7.65 6.68
N GLY A 718 0.05 7.90 7.99
CA GLY A 718 -0.75 8.94 8.65
C GLY A 718 -0.53 10.32 8.04
N HIS A 719 -1.51 11.21 8.19
CA HIS A 719 -1.46 12.57 7.59
C HIS A 719 -1.17 12.58 6.07
N GLY A 720 -1.48 11.48 5.37
CA GLY A 720 -1.32 11.36 3.93
C GLY A 720 0.13 11.25 3.45
N ILE A 721 1.10 11.04 4.34
CA ILE A 721 2.51 11.02 3.97
C ILE A 721 2.80 9.87 3.01
N VAL A 722 3.53 10.17 1.92
CA VAL A 722 4.02 9.15 0.99
C VAL A 722 5.38 8.67 1.47
N TYR A 723 5.40 7.53 2.13
CA TYR A 723 6.63 6.88 2.58
C TYR A 723 7.23 6.07 1.44
N HIS A 724 8.55 6.16 1.28
CA HIS A 724 9.27 5.19 0.47
C HIS A 724 9.37 3.90 1.26
N ASN A 725 9.14 2.77 0.61
CA ASN A 725 9.20 1.49 1.30
C ASN A 725 10.63 0.97 1.42
N SER A 726 10.77 -0.12 2.16
CA SER A 726 11.91 -1.02 2.05
C SER A 726 11.69 -2.03 0.94
N ASP A 727 12.76 -2.35 0.20
CA ASP A 727 12.84 -3.32 -0.90
C ASP A 727 11.71 -4.36 -0.84
N PRO A 728 10.78 -4.36 -1.80
CA PRO A 728 9.58 -5.14 -1.70
C PRO A 728 9.71 -6.66 -1.84
N TYR A 729 10.89 -7.12 -2.20
CA TYR A 729 11.19 -8.55 -2.24
C TYR A 729 12.16 -8.94 -1.12
N GLY A 730 12.93 -7.98 -0.62
CA GLY A 730 14.22 -8.38 -0.12
C GLY A 730 14.92 -9.21 -1.20
N PHE A 731 16.01 -9.83 -0.81
CA PHE A 731 16.58 -10.87 -1.64
C PHE A 731 15.79 -12.14 -1.39
N TYR A 732 14.60 -12.26 -2.00
CA TYR A 732 14.06 -13.59 -2.29
C TYR A 732 15.03 -14.20 -3.27
N ILE A 733 15.93 -15.00 -2.71
CA ILE A 733 16.86 -15.80 -3.45
C ILE A 733 16.02 -16.96 -4.04
N TYR A 734 15.48 -16.76 -5.25
CA TYR A 734 14.71 -17.77 -5.98
C TYR A 734 15.47 -19.07 -6.12
#